data_AF-A0A6L9QVX8-F1
#
_entry.id   AF-A0A6L9QVX8-F1
#
_cell.length_a   1.000
_cell.length_b   1.000
_cell.length_c   1.000
_cell.angle_alpha   90.00
_cell.angle_beta   90.00
_cell.angle_gamma   90.00
#
_symmetry.space_group_name_H-M   'P 1'
#
loop_
_entity.id
_entity.type
_entity.pdbx_description
1 polymer ?
#
loop_
_entity_poly.entity_id
_entity_poly.type
_entity_poly.pdbx_seq_one_letter_code
_entity_poly.pdbx_strand_id
1 'polypeptide(L)'
;MTGLPDAKGSRAVLIGVHRYDTLDDLPAVEQNLTGLRDVFTDPALWGLAERNCLLVRQPASARTILDTLRKAATEATDALIVYFAGHGLTDPYTDELCLALPDTDPAHSYTALRYEDVRRVVMHAGGGAHRKVVVLDCCYSGRALVGGMSATEQVADQAVVDGTYLLTASAETRKALAPPGEPYTAFTGELIHTLAEGVPGGPALLDMETVYRRLHVRLTARSRPVPQQRNRNAGGSIALVRNAVRPADPEPSSSRLVLPSRHPLEDVHEGVTQLASQIARTLGPTGGLVRYTAPDGTRRTTADPAVLCQAPAEPRTDAELGADLIRRLVRRMRTEHSDGAATAAVMADAMIGTALRIVRTDATPPARLRADLAEFGGQAVWLLRSGAIEIASREQLQQVMTAATGDPDGAAALAEAADKVGKEGTVFVEERERPGLDLEVHEGMFLPADPGDHGPPAVLTFIEPYLLVRMEEPPPTVWQTLAEQEESAVVLTPAADGGILLQTTGEHRWTQRLVSAHPLGTLDDLALLIGAELQRGNPVVVPKIKIDASGVQIHHEYRGDMDQILQRVTELRAAAAAAPTAAQRAGIRLRMAQIAAGVAVIRTGPAPGEPEDVFRMRLDVLSRARDAMPALIDQGFMAGGGAVLRDLATYFVGGDPSPATTVLFKGLSEPFARFAADCGLTLDRADAAIAAVTDANGLDVRTGRPVAMAEAGIIDSVAVLVGAVTGAIATTREFLALA
;
A
#
# COMPACT_ATOMS: atom_id res chain seq x y z
N MET A 1 31.49 -18.97 6.01
CA MET A 1 32.17 -19.13 4.71
C MET A 1 32.84 -17.82 4.28
N THR A 2 33.63 -17.18 5.16
CA THR A 2 34.04 -15.77 5.03
C THR A 2 35.43 -15.55 4.40
N GLY A 3 36.10 -16.61 3.95
CA GLY A 3 37.40 -16.54 3.26
C GLY A 3 37.27 -16.62 1.75
N LEU A 4 38.31 -16.24 1.01
CA LEU A 4 38.40 -16.44 -0.45
C LEU A 4 38.30 -17.95 -0.78
N PRO A 5 37.61 -18.37 -1.87
CA PRO A 5 37.56 -19.77 -2.25
C PRO A 5 38.93 -20.34 -2.57
N ASP A 6 39.19 -21.59 -2.17
CA ASP A 6 40.42 -22.30 -2.50
C ASP A 6 40.53 -22.50 -4.01
N ALA A 7 41.55 -21.89 -4.61
CA ALA A 7 41.82 -21.96 -6.04
C ALA A 7 42.08 -23.40 -6.55
N LYS A 8 42.57 -24.32 -5.69
CA LYS A 8 42.81 -25.70 -6.10
C LYS A 8 41.52 -26.52 -6.14
N GLY A 9 40.68 -26.37 -5.11
CA GLY A 9 39.38 -27.01 -4.99
C GLY A 9 38.24 -26.36 -5.79
N SER A 10 38.45 -25.18 -6.36
CA SER A 10 37.41 -24.46 -7.10
C SER A 10 37.44 -24.70 -8.62
N ARG A 11 36.29 -24.55 -9.27
CA ARG A 11 36.12 -24.60 -10.73
C ARG A 11 35.28 -23.44 -11.21
N ALA A 12 35.64 -22.87 -12.36
CA ALA A 12 34.83 -21.88 -13.06
C ALA A 12 34.54 -22.36 -14.48
N VAL A 13 33.29 -22.22 -14.94
CA VAL A 13 32.87 -22.51 -16.31
C VAL A 13 32.25 -21.25 -16.90
N LEU A 14 32.92 -20.66 -17.88
CA LEU A 14 32.49 -19.44 -18.54
C LEU A 14 32.00 -19.78 -19.95
N ILE A 15 30.71 -19.62 -20.18
CA ILE A 15 30.00 -20.02 -21.40
C ILE A 15 29.61 -18.74 -22.15
N GLY A 16 29.92 -18.67 -23.44
CA GLY A 16 29.55 -17.51 -24.25
C GLY A 16 29.26 -17.84 -25.70
N VAL A 17 28.16 -17.28 -26.20
CA VAL A 17 27.69 -17.39 -27.57
C VAL A 17 27.69 -15.99 -28.18
N HIS A 18 28.55 -15.76 -29.17
CA HIS A 18 28.83 -14.43 -29.73
C HIS A 18 28.45 -14.31 -31.21
N ARG A 19 28.03 -15.41 -31.85
CA ARG A 19 27.56 -15.48 -33.24
C ARG A 19 26.37 -16.41 -33.31
N TYR A 20 25.39 -16.07 -34.12
CA TYR A 20 24.16 -16.81 -34.25
C TYR A 20 23.75 -16.91 -35.72
N ASP A 21 23.08 -17.99 -36.08
CA ASP A 21 22.57 -18.18 -37.45
C ASP A 21 21.29 -17.37 -37.71
N THR A 22 20.48 -17.15 -36.66
CA THR A 22 19.12 -16.58 -36.74
C THR A 22 18.90 -15.34 -35.85
N LEU A 23 19.80 -15.10 -34.90
CA LEU A 23 19.76 -13.97 -33.96
C LEU A 23 20.89 -12.99 -34.27
N ASP A 24 20.83 -11.79 -33.69
CA ASP A 24 21.90 -10.81 -33.85
C ASP A 24 23.19 -11.26 -33.16
N ASP A 25 24.33 -11.11 -33.83
CA ASP A 25 25.66 -11.38 -33.27
C ASP A 25 25.98 -10.46 -32.08
N LEU A 26 26.69 -11.02 -31.08
CA LEU A 26 27.11 -10.32 -29.86
C LEU A 26 28.64 -10.42 -29.68
N PRO A 27 29.45 -9.78 -30.54
CA PRO A 27 30.91 -9.96 -30.56
C PRO A 27 31.60 -9.62 -29.22
N ALA A 28 31.02 -8.71 -28.42
CA ALA A 28 31.52 -8.36 -27.08
C ALA A 28 31.52 -9.56 -26.10
N VAL A 29 30.66 -10.56 -26.30
CA VAL A 29 30.62 -11.77 -25.47
C VAL A 29 31.91 -12.57 -25.55
N GLU A 30 32.62 -12.54 -26.69
CA GLU A 30 33.91 -13.21 -26.81
C GLU A 30 34.95 -12.59 -25.86
N GLN A 31 34.97 -11.26 -25.77
CA GLN A 31 35.89 -10.53 -24.90
C GLN A 31 35.50 -10.67 -23.43
N ASN A 32 34.21 -10.76 -23.09
CA ASN A 32 33.73 -11.03 -21.73
C ASN A 32 34.39 -12.28 -21.13
N LEU A 33 34.44 -13.38 -21.89
CA LEU A 33 35.01 -14.64 -21.43
C LEU A 33 36.51 -14.54 -21.14
N THR A 34 37.24 -13.81 -22.01
CA THR A 34 38.66 -13.58 -21.82
C THR A 34 38.89 -12.71 -20.57
N GLY A 35 38.19 -11.58 -20.44
CA GLY A 35 38.37 -10.66 -19.31
C GLY A 35 38.01 -11.28 -17.96
N LEU A 36 36.93 -12.07 -17.86
CA LEU A 36 36.59 -12.78 -16.63
C LEU A 36 37.60 -13.88 -16.28
N ARG A 37 38.14 -14.60 -17.28
CA ARG A 37 39.21 -15.57 -17.04
C ARG A 37 40.45 -14.88 -16.50
N ASP A 38 40.83 -13.75 -17.08
CA ASP A 38 42.03 -13.02 -16.67
C ASP A 38 41.88 -12.56 -15.20
N VAL A 39 40.71 -12.04 -14.82
CA VAL A 39 40.39 -11.69 -13.42
C VAL A 39 40.45 -12.89 -12.47
N PHE A 40 39.86 -14.03 -12.84
CA PHE A 40 39.83 -15.21 -11.95
C PHE A 40 41.19 -15.91 -11.84
N THR A 41 42.02 -15.85 -12.88
CA THR A 41 43.34 -16.49 -12.90
C THR A 41 44.45 -15.62 -12.32
N ASP A 42 44.21 -14.31 -12.17
CA ASP A 42 45.16 -13.37 -11.55
C ASP A 42 45.51 -13.80 -10.11
N PRO A 43 46.79 -14.12 -9.81
CA PRO A 43 47.24 -14.50 -8.47
C PRO A 43 47.03 -13.44 -7.39
N ALA A 44 46.96 -12.16 -7.75
CA ALA A 44 46.70 -11.06 -6.82
C ALA A 44 45.22 -10.96 -6.42
N LEU A 45 44.31 -11.48 -7.26
CA LEU A 45 42.86 -11.43 -7.04
C LEU A 45 42.31 -12.76 -6.51
N TRP A 46 42.40 -13.84 -7.28
CA TRP A 46 41.94 -15.17 -6.87
C TRP A 46 42.98 -16.27 -7.10
N GLY A 47 43.68 -16.25 -8.24
CA GLY A 47 44.73 -17.21 -8.56
C GLY A 47 44.20 -18.59 -8.95
N LEU A 48 43.00 -18.66 -9.53
CA LEU A 48 42.46 -19.91 -10.08
C LEU A 48 43.40 -20.42 -11.18
N ALA A 49 43.81 -21.69 -11.12
CA ALA A 49 44.65 -22.25 -12.17
C ALA A 49 43.91 -22.21 -13.52
N GLU A 50 44.59 -21.90 -14.63
CA GLU A 50 43.95 -21.80 -15.96
C GLU A 50 43.16 -23.07 -16.33
N ARG A 51 43.69 -24.25 -16.00
CA ARG A 51 42.99 -25.54 -16.21
C ARG A 51 41.67 -25.70 -15.44
N ASN A 52 41.47 -24.90 -14.38
CA ASN A 52 40.28 -24.90 -13.54
C ASN A 52 39.28 -23.80 -13.97
N CYS A 53 39.63 -22.95 -14.94
CA CYS A 53 38.76 -21.92 -15.52
C CYS A 53 38.45 -22.27 -16.98
N LEU A 54 37.38 -23.05 -17.19
CA LEU A 54 37.02 -23.59 -18.49
C LEU A 54 36.24 -22.57 -19.32
N LEU A 55 36.72 -22.30 -20.53
CA LEU A 55 36.02 -21.45 -21.50
C LEU A 55 35.26 -22.30 -22.52
N VAL A 56 33.93 -22.17 -22.54
CA VAL A 56 33.05 -22.79 -23.52
C VAL A 56 32.62 -21.72 -24.53
N ARG A 57 33.45 -21.51 -25.56
CA ARG A 57 33.21 -20.53 -26.62
C ARG A 57 32.39 -21.17 -27.74
N GLN A 58 31.28 -20.55 -28.14
CA GLN A 58 30.44 -21.01 -29.27
C GLN A 58 30.09 -22.52 -29.22
N PRO A 59 29.49 -22.99 -28.11
CA PRO A 59 29.09 -24.38 -28.00
C PRO A 59 28.11 -24.80 -29.10
N ALA A 60 28.44 -25.86 -29.82
CA ALA A 60 27.61 -26.39 -30.90
C ALA A 60 26.33 -27.13 -30.43
N SER A 61 26.19 -27.39 -29.11
CA SER A 61 24.97 -28.01 -28.57
C SER A 61 24.84 -27.82 -27.06
N ALA A 62 23.60 -27.92 -26.55
CA ALA A 62 23.29 -27.94 -25.12
C ALA A 62 24.03 -29.06 -24.37
N ARG A 63 24.21 -30.22 -25.02
CA ARG A 63 24.92 -31.37 -24.45
C ARG A 63 26.37 -31.02 -24.09
N THR A 64 27.08 -30.32 -24.98
CA THR A 64 28.47 -29.90 -24.72
C THR A 64 28.58 -29.06 -23.46
N ILE A 65 27.63 -28.15 -23.23
CA ILE A 65 27.59 -27.30 -22.04
C ILE A 65 27.30 -28.14 -20.79
N LEU A 66 26.25 -28.98 -20.83
CA LEU A 66 25.84 -29.78 -19.68
C LEU A 66 26.91 -30.81 -19.28
N ASP A 67 27.57 -31.46 -20.23
CA ASP A 67 28.66 -32.40 -19.96
C ASP A 67 29.87 -31.70 -19.33
N THR A 68 30.20 -30.49 -19.82
CA THR A 68 31.29 -29.67 -19.25
C THR A 68 30.96 -29.19 -17.83
N LEU A 69 29.74 -28.69 -17.63
CA LEU A 69 29.26 -28.26 -16.31
C LEU A 69 29.23 -29.42 -15.32
N ARG A 70 28.75 -30.60 -15.74
CA ARG A 70 28.69 -31.78 -14.88
C ARG A 70 30.08 -32.24 -14.46
N LYS A 71 31.05 -32.23 -15.38
CA LYS A 71 32.45 -32.53 -15.07
C LYS A 71 33.02 -31.54 -14.05
N ALA A 72 32.88 -30.23 -14.32
CA ALA A 72 33.38 -29.18 -13.42
C ALA A 72 32.72 -29.23 -12.05
N ALA A 73 31.40 -29.46 -11.99
CA ALA A 73 30.66 -29.56 -10.74
C ALA A 73 31.07 -30.78 -9.91
N THR A 74 31.40 -31.91 -10.57
CA THR A 74 31.88 -33.12 -9.88
C THR A 74 33.31 -32.94 -9.33
N GLU A 75 34.15 -32.19 -10.04
CA GLU A 75 35.54 -31.94 -9.64
C GLU A 75 35.71 -30.80 -8.60
N ALA A 76 34.69 -29.95 -8.44
CA ALA A 76 34.72 -28.84 -7.50
C ALA A 76 34.48 -29.31 -6.06
N THR A 77 35.37 -28.94 -5.15
CA THR A 77 35.33 -29.30 -3.72
C THR A 77 35.21 -28.08 -2.80
N ASP A 78 35.32 -26.85 -3.31
CA ASP A 78 35.05 -25.61 -2.55
C ASP A 78 34.05 -24.71 -3.27
N ALA A 79 34.45 -24.06 -4.38
CA ALA A 79 33.56 -23.22 -5.18
C ALA A 79 33.34 -23.69 -6.62
N LEU A 80 32.10 -23.55 -7.09
CA LEU A 80 31.71 -23.69 -8.48
C LEU A 80 31.14 -22.35 -8.98
N ILE A 81 31.78 -21.75 -9.98
CA ILE A 81 31.27 -20.55 -10.66
C ILE A 81 30.80 -20.92 -12.06
N VAL A 82 29.58 -20.54 -12.40
CA VAL A 82 29.01 -20.70 -13.73
C VAL A 82 28.63 -19.33 -14.26
N TYR A 83 29.19 -18.95 -15.40
CA TYR A 83 28.86 -17.73 -16.11
C TYR A 83 28.29 -18.06 -17.48
N PHE A 84 27.20 -17.42 -17.86
CA PHE A 84 26.65 -17.47 -19.21
C PHE A 84 26.44 -16.07 -19.76
N ALA A 85 26.85 -15.84 -21.01
CA ALA A 85 26.52 -14.64 -21.76
C ALA A 85 26.09 -14.93 -23.20
N GLY A 86 25.03 -14.25 -23.64
CA GLY A 86 24.41 -14.45 -24.94
C GLY A 86 22.96 -13.98 -24.96
N HIS A 87 22.19 -14.40 -25.96
CA HIS A 87 20.75 -14.15 -25.97
C HIS A 87 20.04 -15.05 -24.95
N GLY A 88 19.05 -14.47 -24.27
CA GLY A 88 18.10 -15.19 -23.43
C GLY A 88 16.74 -15.10 -24.09
N LEU A 89 16.05 -16.23 -24.14
CA LEU A 89 14.72 -16.39 -24.71
C LEU A 89 13.78 -16.93 -23.63
N THR A 90 12.49 -16.73 -23.83
CA THR A 90 11.45 -17.31 -22.97
C THR A 90 10.73 -18.39 -23.74
N ASP A 91 10.55 -19.56 -23.13
CA ASP A 91 9.69 -20.59 -23.71
C ASP A 91 8.24 -20.08 -23.76
N PRO A 92 7.57 -20.06 -24.93
CA PRO A 92 6.27 -19.41 -25.07
C PRO A 92 5.12 -20.13 -24.35
N TYR A 93 5.32 -21.38 -23.89
CA TYR A 93 4.29 -22.19 -23.26
C TYR A 93 4.48 -22.31 -21.75
N THR A 94 5.72 -22.49 -21.32
CA THR A 94 6.10 -22.70 -19.92
C THR A 94 6.61 -21.42 -19.26
N ASP A 95 6.89 -20.40 -20.07
CA ASP A 95 7.50 -19.17 -19.61
C ASP A 95 8.85 -19.49 -18.90
N GLU A 96 9.58 -20.54 -19.28
CA GLU A 96 10.90 -20.83 -18.71
C GLU A 96 12.01 -20.04 -19.43
N LEU A 97 13.11 -19.74 -18.70
CA LEU A 97 14.29 -19.12 -19.31
C LEU A 97 15.08 -20.14 -20.14
N CYS A 98 15.28 -19.81 -21.42
CA CYS A 98 16.11 -20.55 -22.37
C CYS A 98 17.34 -19.72 -22.76
N LEU A 99 18.52 -20.33 -22.70
CA LEU A 99 19.80 -19.75 -23.07
C LEU A 99 20.10 -20.11 -24.54
N ALA A 100 20.18 -19.11 -25.41
CA ALA A 100 20.36 -19.33 -26.84
C ALA A 100 21.76 -19.87 -27.16
N LEU A 101 21.82 -20.76 -28.13
CA LEU A 101 23.00 -21.38 -28.74
C LEU A 101 23.14 -20.89 -30.20
N PRO A 102 24.27 -21.14 -30.89
CA PRO A 102 24.50 -20.62 -32.24
C PRO A 102 23.38 -20.93 -33.24
N ASP A 103 22.80 -22.13 -33.15
CA ASP A 103 21.76 -22.66 -34.03
C ASP A 103 20.33 -22.51 -33.46
N THR A 104 20.16 -21.77 -32.36
CA THR A 104 18.85 -21.59 -31.72
C THR A 104 17.88 -20.87 -32.65
N ASP A 105 16.73 -21.46 -32.88
CA ASP A 105 15.60 -20.84 -33.55
C ASP A 105 14.64 -20.23 -32.50
N PRO A 106 14.41 -18.91 -32.52
CA PRO A 106 13.49 -18.25 -31.58
C PRO A 106 12.06 -18.77 -31.62
N ALA A 107 11.63 -19.38 -32.74
CA ALA A 107 10.30 -20.00 -32.85
C ALA A 107 10.22 -21.38 -32.18
N HIS A 108 11.36 -22.02 -31.92
CA HIS A 108 11.46 -23.40 -31.44
C HIS A 108 12.37 -23.48 -30.21
N SER A 109 11.78 -23.27 -29.02
CA SER A 109 12.50 -23.22 -27.74
C SER A 109 13.34 -24.46 -27.40
N TYR A 110 13.02 -25.63 -27.95
CA TYR A 110 13.80 -26.87 -27.76
C TYR A 110 15.19 -26.85 -28.42
N THR A 111 15.46 -25.87 -29.29
CA THR A 111 16.78 -25.65 -29.91
C THR A 111 17.71 -24.82 -29.00
N ALA A 112 17.20 -24.29 -27.90
CA ALA A 112 17.96 -23.56 -26.88
C ALA A 112 18.26 -24.44 -25.66
N LEU A 113 19.21 -24.02 -24.82
CA LEU A 113 19.50 -24.68 -23.54
C LEU A 113 18.57 -24.13 -22.45
N ARG A 114 17.69 -24.96 -21.90
CA ARG A 114 16.84 -24.55 -20.77
C ARG A 114 17.68 -24.29 -19.52
N TYR A 115 17.42 -23.18 -18.83
CA TYR A 115 18.13 -22.83 -17.60
C TYR A 115 17.89 -23.85 -16.47
N GLU A 116 16.71 -24.46 -16.39
CA GLU A 116 16.43 -25.48 -15.37
C GLU A 116 17.35 -26.71 -15.49
N ASP A 117 17.77 -27.08 -16.70
CA ASP A 117 18.73 -28.16 -16.92
C ASP A 117 20.13 -27.78 -16.39
N VAL A 118 20.54 -26.51 -16.56
CA VAL A 118 21.77 -25.96 -15.95
C VAL A 118 21.67 -25.93 -14.43
N ARG A 119 20.56 -25.42 -13.89
CA ARG A 119 20.28 -25.34 -12.46
C ARG A 119 20.31 -26.72 -11.82
N ARG A 120 19.71 -27.74 -12.45
CA ARG A 120 19.74 -29.12 -11.96
C ARG A 120 21.17 -29.66 -11.85
N VAL A 121 22.01 -29.43 -12.86
CA VAL A 121 23.42 -29.83 -12.82
C VAL A 121 24.19 -29.12 -11.71
N VAL A 122 24.03 -27.80 -11.57
CA VAL A 122 24.71 -27.03 -10.51
C VAL A 122 24.28 -27.46 -9.11
N MET A 123 22.99 -27.75 -8.92
CA MET A 123 22.44 -28.10 -7.61
C MET A 123 22.67 -29.57 -7.24
N HIS A 124 22.59 -30.50 -8.20
CA HIS A 124 22.51 -31.95 -7.94
C HIS A 124 23.67 -32.77 -8.52
N ALA A 125 24.62 -32.18 -9.24
CA ALA A 125 25.87 -32.90 -9.50
C ALA A 125 26.53 -33.16 -8.14
N GLY A 126 26.69 -34.43 -7.78
CA GLY A 126 27.17 -34.90 -6.47
C GLY A 126 28.62 -34.56 -6.12
N GLY A 127 29.11 -33.38 -6.53
CA GLY A 127 30.38 -32.81 -6.10
C GLY A 127 30.26 -32.11 -4.76
N GLY A 128 31.40 -32.01 -4.06
CA GLY A 128 31.50 -31.44 -2.71
C GLY A 128 31.59 -29.91 -2.67
N ALA A 129 31.22 -29.20 -3.73
CA ALA A 129 31.29 -27.73 -3.75
C ALA A 129 30.19 -27.13 -2.86
N HIS A 130 30.61 -26.49 -1.77
CA HIS A 130 29.73 -25.83 -0.81
C HIS A 130 29.39 -24.38 -1.23
N ARG A 131 30.18 -23.77 -2.13
CA ARG A 131 29.93 -22.42 -2.68
C ARG A 131 29.56 -22.50 -4.14
N LYS A 132 28.38 -22.01 -4.52
CA LYS A 132 27.90 -22.07 -5.90
C LYS A 132 27.47 -20.67 -6.36
N VAL A 133 28.10 -20.15 -7.41
CA VAL A 133 27.77 -18.84 -7.98
C VAL A 133 27.35 -19.01 -9.43
N VAL A 134 26.18 -18.50 -9.78
CA VAL A 134 25.68 -18.48 -11.15
C VAL A 134 25.50 -17.03 -11.59
N VAL A 135 26.09 -16.65 -12.71
CA VAL A 135 25.98 -15.30 -13.28
C VAL A 135 25.43 -15.39 -14.70
N LEU A 136 24.30 -14.73 -14.95
CA LEU A 136 23.60 -14.74 -16.24
C LEU A 136 23.58 -13.34 -16.87
N ASP A 137 24.32 -13.16 -17.96
CA ASP A 137 24.34 -11.95 -18.78
C ASP A 137 23.58 -12.17 -20.10
N CYS A 138 22.26 -12.27 -19.97
CA CYS A 138 21.34 -12.46 -21.09
C CYS A 138 19.98 -11.79 -20.81
N CYS A 139 19.19 -11.57 -21.87
CA CYS A 139 17.83 -11.03 -21.76
C CYS A 139 16.93 -11.95 -20.93
N TYR A 140 15.96 -11.37 -20.21
CA TYR A 140 15.00 -12.12 -19.37
C TYR A 140 15.66 -12.96 -18.26
N SER A 141 16.93 -12.71 -17.95
CA SER A 141 17.69 -13.48 -16.96
C SER A 141 17.08 -13.40 -15.55
N GLY A 142 16.35 -12.32 -15.22
CA GLY A 142 15.57 -12.22 -13.98
C GLY A 142 14.53 -13.34 -13.78
N ARG A 143 14.11 -14.03 -14.85
CA ARG A 143 13.11 -15.12 -14.77
C ARG A 143 13.72 -16.40 -14.17
N ALA A 144 15.05 -16.52 -14.17
CA ALA A 144 15.77 -17.52 -13.40
C ALA A 144 15.53 -17.41 -11.88
N LEU A 145 15.02 -16.26 -11.41
CA LEU A 145 14.72 -16.00 -10.00
C LEU A 145 13.34 -16.55 -9.56
N VAL A 146 12.42 -16.81 -10.50
CA VAL A 146 11.01 -17.23 -10.22
C VAL A 146 10.83 -18.75 -10.17
N GLY A 147 11.66 -19.52 -10.90
CA GLY A 147 11.49 -20.97 -11.04
C GLY A 147 11.60 -21.75 -9.71
N GLY A 148 10.55 -22.52 -9.39
CA GLY A 148 10.55 -23.42 -8.22
C GLY A 148 9.19 -23.90 -7.68
N MET A 149 8.12 -24.00 -8.48
CA MET A 149 6.87 -24.65 -8.04
C MET A 149 6.72 -26.02 -8.69
N SER A 150 7.04 -27.08 -7.96
CA SER A 150 6.48 -28.42 -8.20
C SER A 150 6.20 -29.10 -6.84
N ALA A 151 5.04 -29.74 -6.74
CA ALA A 151 4.34 -30.08 -5.51
C ALA A 151 4.87 -31.30 -4.73
N THR A 152 6.19 -31.39 -4.48
CA THR A 152 6.74 -32.57 -3.76
C THR A 152 7.82 -32.30 -2.70
N GLU A 153 8.06 -31.07 -2.28
CA GLU A 153 9.10 -30.75 -1.27
C GLU A 153 8.51 -30.38 0.11
N GLN A 154 7.58 -31.19 0.63
CA GLN A 154 7.13 -31.09 2.03
C GLN A 154 7.83 -32.08 3.00
N VAL A 155 8.88 -32.79 2.56
CA VAL A 155 9.56 -33.81 3.39
C VAL A 155 11.10 -33.72 3.37
N ALA A 156 11.70 -32.69 2.76
CA ALA A 156 13.16 -32.56 2.68
C ALA A 156 13.75 -31.43 3.54
N ASP A 157 13.02 -30.96 4.56
CA ASP A 157 13.42 -29.85 5.42
C ASP A 157 14.47 -30.23 6.51
N GLN A 158 15.21 -31.33 6.31
CA GLN A 158 16.19 -31.87 7.28
C GLN A 158 17.57 -32.23 6.71
N ALA A 159 17.97 -31.73 5.54
CA ALA A 159 19.35 -31.84 5.06
C ALA A 159 20.03 -30.47 4.97
N VAL A 160 20.81 -30.15 6.01
CA VAL A 160 21.76 -29.03 6.06
C VAL A 160 22.79 -29.16 4.92
N VAL A 161 22.95 -28.10 4.07
CA VAL A 161 24.09 -27.70 3.15
C VAL A 161 23.55 -27.10 1.80
N ASP A 162 23.98 -25.97 1.18
CA ASP A 162 24.87 -24.82 1.49
C ASP A 162 24.89 -23.72 0.37
N GLY A 163 25.24 -22.47 0.75
CA GLY A 163 25.89 -21.40 -0.03
C GLY A 163 25.70 -21.23 -1.56
N THR A 164 24.51 -20.84 -2.04
CA THR A 164 24.29 -20.55 -3.48
C THR A 164 23.88 -19.09 -3.74
N TYR A 165 24.41 -18.50 -4.81
CA TYR A 165 24.14 -17.12 -5.24
C TYR A 165 23.90 -17.04 -6.76
N LEU A 166 22.79 -16.42 -7.17
CA LEU A 166 22.42 -16.17 -8.56
C LEU A 166 22.42 -14.65 -8.83
N LEU A 167 23.19 -14.21 -9.83
CA LEU A 167 23.29 -12.83 -10.30
C LEU A 167 22.81 -12.75 -11.76
N THR A 168 21.95 -11.79 -12.08
CA THR A 168 21.41 -11.62 -13.43
C THR A 168 21.62 -10.19 -13.92
N ALA A 169 21.90 -10.01 -15.21
CA ALA A 169 22.21 -8.71 -15.80
C ALA A 169 20.98 -7.80 -16.00
N SER A 170 19.77 -8.35 -16.03
CA SER A 170 18.53 -7.60 -16.23
C SER A 170 17.34 -8.19 -15.47
N ALA A 171 16.31 -7.36 -15.27
CA ALA A 171 15.02 -7.77 -14.72
C ALA A 171 14.21 -8.64 -15.70
N GLU A 172 13.16 -9.30 -15.20
CA GLU A 172 12.31 -10.26 -15.93
C GLU A 172 11.72 -9.72 -17.24
N THR A 173 11.61 -8.40 -17.40
CA THR A 173 10.95 -7.74 -18.53
C THR A 173 11.90 -6.88 -19.39
N ARG A 174 13.22 -6.87 -19.11
CA ARG A 174 14.19 -6.03 -19.84
C ARG A 174 15.28 -6.83 -20.54
N LYS A 175 15.68 -6.31 -21.71
CA LYS A 175 16.80 -6.85 -22.51
C LYS A 175 18.15 -6.46 -21.90
N ALA A 176 19.10 -7.39 -21.91
CA ALA A 176 20.50 -7.10 -21.62
C ALA A 176 21.11 -6.28 -22.77
N LEU A 177 22.08 -5.42 -22.46
CA LEU A 177 22.61 -4.44 -23.42
C LEU A 177 24.06 -4.76 -23.80
N ALA A 178 24.34 -4.86 -25.10
CA ALA A 178 25.69 -4.89 -25.67
C ALA A 178 25.88 -3.64 -26.54
N PRO A 179 26.47 -2.55 -26.00
CA PRO A 179 26.62 -1.31 -26.74
C PRO A 179 27.58 -1.49 -27.94
N PRO A 180 27.24 -0.97 -29.14
CA PRO A 180 28.12 -1.05 -30.30
C PRO A 180 29.46 -0.36 -30.05
N GLY A 181 30.57 -1.07 -30.28
CA GLY A 181 31.93 -0.55 -30.13
C GLY A 181 32.52 -0.61 -28.72
N GLU A 182 31.77 -1.08 -27.71
CA GLU A 182 32.35 -1.39 -26.40
C GLU A 182 33.05 -2.76 -26.40
N PRO A 183 34.17 -2.91 -25.67
CA PRO A 183 34.90 -4.17 -25.61
C PRO A 183 34.12 -5.28 -24.91
N TYR A 184 33.25 -4.93 -23.95
CA TYR A 184 32.46 -5.87 -23.16
C TYR A 184 30.96 -5.55 -23.25
N THR A 185 30.11 -6.52 -22.91
CA THR A 185 28.68 -6.23 -22.67
C THR A 185 28.52 -5.28 -21.48
N ALA A 186 27.43 -4.54 -21.42
CA ALA A 186 27.25 -3.46 -20.46
C ALA A 186 27.37 -3.93 -18.99
N PHE A 187 26.78 -5.09 -18.67
CA PHE A 187 26.84 -5.68 -17.34
C PHE A 187 28.21 -6.32 -17.06
N THR A 188 28.70 -7.17 -17.97
CA THR A 188 29.97 -7.88 -17.72
C THR A 188 31.17 -6.95 -17.70
N GLY A 189 31.15 -5.86 -18.48
CA GLY A 189 32.19 -4.83 -18.42
C GLY A 189 32.30 -4.19 -17.03
N GLU A 190 31.17 -3.86 -16.40
CA GLU A 190 31.17 -3.33 -15.03
C GLU A 190 31.56 -4.41 -14.00
N LEU A 191 31.19 -5.67 -14.22
CA LEU A 191 31.61 -6.81 -13.38
C LEU A 191 33.13 -6.99 -13.42
N ILE A 192 33.73 -7.04 -14.61
CA ILE A 192 35.17 -7.14 -14.79
C ILE A 192 35.87 -5.94 -14.15
N HIS A 193 35.42 -4.71 -14.42
CA HIS A 193 35.99 -3.50 -13.84
C HIS A 193 35.93 -3.50 -12.30
N THR A 194 34.79 -3.90 -11.74
CA THR A 194 34.60 -3.99 -10.28
C THR A 194 35.52 -5.02 -9.64
N LEU A 195 35.69 -6.19 -10.26
CA LEU A 195 36.55 -7.25 -9.73
C LEU A 195 38.04 -6.95 -9.93
N ALA A 196 38.42 -6.36 -11.06
CA ALA A 196 39.81 -6.07 -11.42
C ALA A 196 40.38 -4.85 -10.69
N GLU A 197 39.62 -3.74 -10.64
CA GLU A 197 40.08 -2.48 -10.05
C GLU A 197 39.72 -2.34 -8.57
N GLY A 198 38.80 -3.17 -8.09
CA GLY A 198 38.37 -3.18 -6.71
C GLY A 198 37.33 -2.11 -6.36
N VAL A 199 36.90 -2.13 -5.11
CA VAL A 199 35.92 -1.18 -4.56
C VAL A 199 36.62 -0.29 -3.55
N PRO A 200 36.84 1.01 -3.86
CA PRO A 200 37.42 1.96 -2.90
C PRO A 200 36.61 2.03 -1.60
N GLY A 201 37.28 1.89 -0.46
CA GLY A 201 36.62 1.84 0.85
C GLY A 201 35.83 0.55 1.12
N GLY A 202 35.92 -0.44 0.23
CA GLY A 202 35.29 -1.75 0.37
C GLY A 202 36.09 -2.75 1.22
N PRO A 203 35.50 -3.91 1.57
CA PRO A 203 36.16 -4.96 2.33
C PRO A 203 37.40 -5.52 1.61
N ALA A 204 38.28 -6.20 2.36
CA ALA A 204 39.50 -6.82 1.83
C ALA A 204 39.23 -7.93 0.79
N LEU A 205 38.06 -8.57 0.88
CA LEU A 205 37.56 -9.54 -0.08
C LEU A 205 36.25 -9.00 -0.66
N LEU A 206 36.09 -9.07 -1.97
CA LEU A 206 34.85 -8.68 -2.63
C LEU A 206 33.89 -9.87 -2.62
N ASP A 207 32.90 -9.82 -1.73
CA ASP A 207 31.79 -10.77 -1.71
C ASP A 207 30.71 -10.42 -2.74
N MET A 208 29.85 -11.39 -3.03
CA MET A 208 28.79 -11.24 -4.02
C MET A 208 27.88 -10.05 -3.74
N GLU A 209 27.58 -9.77 -2.47
CA GLU A 209 26.75 -8.62 -2.07
C GLU A 209 27.45 -7.28 -2.32
N THR A 210 28.76 -7.19 -2.02
CA THR A 210 29.59 -6.02 -2.31
C THR A 210 29.68 -5.77 -3.82
N VAL A 211 29.90 -6.84 -4.60
CA VAL A 211 29.94 -6.80 -6.06
C VAL A 211 28.58 -6.35 -6.61
N TYR A 212 27.48 -6.95 -6.18
CA TYR A 212 26.13 -6.58 -6.60
C TYR A 212 25.81 -5.11 -6.33
N ARG A 213 26.06 -4.61 -5.11
CA ARG A 213 25.83 -3.20 -4.75
C ARG A 213 26.63 -2.26 -5.64
N ARG A 214 27.91 -2.58 -5.89
CA ARG A 214 28.77 -1.76 -6.74
C ARG A 214 28.26 -1.73 -8.19
N LEU A 215 27.87 -2.88 -8.73
CA LEU A 215 27.29 -2.99 -10.07
C LEU A 215 25.97 -2.24 -10.19
N HIS A 216 25.09 -2.37 -9.19
CA HIS A 216 23.81 -1.68 -9.16
C HIS A 216 24.00 -0.16 -9.21
N VAL A 217 24.91 0.39 -8.42
CA VAL A 217 25.24 1.83 -8.44
C VAL A 217 25.84 2.26 -9.78
N ARG A 218 26.85 1.55 -10.31
CA ARG A 218 27.55 1.91 -11.55
C ARG A 218 26.64 1.83 -12.78
N LEU A 219 25.83 0.78 -12.88
CA LEU A 219 24.89 0.59 -13.99
C LEU A 219 23.74 1.59 -13.94
N THR A 220 23.21 1.88 -12.73
CA THR A 220 22.20 2.93 -12.54
C THR A 220 22.72 4.31 -12.95
N ALA A 221 23.95 4.67 -12.53
CA ALA A 221 24.57 5.95 -12.86
C ALA A 221 24.80 6.15 -14.37
N ARG A 222 24.90 5.05 -15.14
CA ARG A 222 25.05 5.06 -16.60
C ARG A 222 23.74 4.80 -17.35
N SER A 223 22.60 4.78 -16.66
CA SER A 223 21.28 4.47 -17.22
C SER A 223 21.23 3.13 -17.97
N ARG A 224 22.00 2.14 -17.49
CA ARG A 224 22.04 0.77 -18.04
C ARG A 224 21.08 -0.15 -17.28
N PRO A 225 20.68 -1.31 -17.84
CA PRO A 225 19.91 -2.32 -17.12
C PRO A 225 20.58 -2.65 -15.77
N VAL A 226 19.79 -2.61 -14.70
CA VAL A 226 20.27 -2.91 -13.34
C VAL A 226 20.25 -4.41 -13.08
N PRO A 227 21.25 -4.96 -12.40
CA PRO A 227 21.31 -6.38 -12.11
C PRO A 227 20.28 -6.76 -11.04
N GLN A 228 19.87 -8.03 -11.03
CA GLN A 228 19.04 -8.63 -9.97
C GLN A 228 19.80 -9.77 -9.30
N GLN A 229 19.44 -10.12 -8.06
CA GLN A 229 20.06 -11.21 -7.33
C GLN A 229 19.04 -12.12 -6.64
N ARG A 230 19.39 -13.41 -6.47
CA ARG A 230 18.72 -14.35 -5.54
C ARG A 230 19.78 -15.11 -4.79
N ASN A 231 19.72 -15.06 -3.47
CA ASN A 231 20.63 -15.75 -2.56
C ASN A 231 19.87 -16.83 -1.78
N ARG A 232 20.56 -17.92 -1.43
CA ARG A 232 20.11 -18.88 -0.40
C ARG A 232 21.18 -18.96 0.69
N ASN A 233 20.76 -18.92 1.95
CA ASN A 233 21.64 -18.99 3.13
C ASN A 233 22.76 -17.91 3.05
N ALA A 234 24.01 -18.27 3.38
CA ALA A 234 25.17 -17.39 3.36
C ALA A 234 25.68 -16.99 1.95
N GLY A 235 24.89 -17.20 0.88
CA GLY A 235 25.31 -16.99 -0.51
C GLY A 235 25.81 -15.58 -0.83
N GLY A 236 25.25 -14.54 -0.19
CA GLY A 236 25.71 -13.15 -0.36
C GLY A 236 27.12 -12.89 0.18
N SER A 237 27.58 -13.70 1.14
CA SER A 237 28.91 -13.61 1.76
C SER A 237 30.01 -14.39 1.00
N ILE A 238 29.68 -15.00 -0.16
CA ILE A 238 30.67 -15.71 -0.97
C ILE A 238 31.63 -14.68 -1.56
N ALA A 239 32.87 -14.66 -1.04
CA ALA A 239 33.97 -13.90 -1.63
C ALA A 239 34.31 -14.44 -3.03
N LEU A 240 34.46 -13.56 -4.02
CA LEU A 240 34.92 -13.91 -5.37
C LEU A 240 36.42 -13.67 -5.55
N VAL A 241 36.89 -12.49 -5.14
CA VAL A 241 38.27 -12.03 -5.35
C VAL A 241 38.75 -11.20 -4.16
N ARG A 242 40.07 -11.04 -4.02
CA ARG A 242 40.65 -10.00 -3.17
C ARG A 242 40.34 -8.63 -3.76
N ASN A 243 40.05 -7.66 -2.90
CA ASN A 243 39.88 -6.29 -3.34
C ASN A 243 41.25 -5.73 -3.77
N ALA A 244 41.35 -5.29 -5.03
CA ALA A 244 42.57 -4.72 -5.58
C ALA A 244 42.97 -3.40 -4.90
N VAL A 245 41.99 -2.70 -4.31
CA VAL A 245 42.24 -1.51 -3.48
C VAL A 245 42.54 -1.95 -2.06
N ARG A 246 43.69 -1.53 -1.51
CA ARG A 246 44.03 -1.78 -0.10
C ARG A 246 42.91 -1.24 0.80
N PRO A 247 42.42 -2.02 1.78
CA PRO A 247 41.55 -1.47 2.81
C PRO A 247 42.32 -0.33 3.48
N ALA A 248 41.68 0.82 3.63
CA ALA A 248 42.26 1.90 4.43
C ALA A 248 42.52 1.34 5.84
N ASP A 249 43.72 1.55 6.37
CA ASP A 249 43.97 1.31 7.80
C ASP A 249 42.92 2.11 8.59
N PRO A 250 42.36 1.56 9.68
CA PRO A 250 41.49 2.35 10.55
C PRO A 250 42.33 3.53 11.06
N GLU A 251 41.99 4.74 10.63
CA GLU A 251 42.68 5.96 11.02
C GLU A 251 42.74 6.03 12.57
N PRO A 252 43.92 6.31 13.16
CA PRO A 252 44.04 6.43 14.59
C PRO A 252 43.22 7.63 15.06
N SER A 253 42.39 7.40 16.07
CA SER A 253 41.60 8.42 16.74
C SER A 253 42.49 9.56 17.24
N SER A 254 42.46 10.69 16.53
CA SER A 254 42.83 11.98 17.09
C SER A 254 41.83 13.03 16.64
N SER A 255 40.65 13.03 17.24
CA SER A 255 39.89 14.26 17.37
C SER A 255 40.16 14.81 18.76
N ARG A 256 40.80 15.99 18.78
CA ARG A 256 40.67 16.91 19.91
C ARG A 256 39.20 16.96 20.29
N LEU A 257 38.93 16.95 21.59
CA LEU A 257 37.61 17.17 22.15
C LEU A 257 37.14 18.59 21.75
N VAL A 258 36.57 18.72 20.56
CA VAL A 258 35.60 19.75 20.24
C VAL A 258 34.30 19.15 20.71
N LEU A 259 33.71 19.72 21.77
CA LEU A 259 32.33 19.42 22.14
C LEU A 259 31.48 19.59 20.87
N PRO A 260 30.81 18.54 20.37
CA PRO A 260 30.04 18.71 19.15
C PRO A 260 28.89 19.67 19.49
N SER A 261 28.78 20.75 18.73
CA SER A 261 27.49 21.38 18.48
C SER A 261 26.50 20.26 18.12
N ARG A 262 25.31 20.25 18.77
CA ARG A 262 24.22 19.28 18.50
C ARG A 262 24.09 19.04 16.99
N HIS A 263 23.91 17.78 16.59
CA HIS A 263 23.64 17.46 15.18
C HIS A 263 22.33 18.18 14.79
N PRO A 264 22.23 18.90 13.65
CA PRO A 264 21.04 19.70 13.32
C PRO A 264 19.72 18.91 13.40
N LEU A 265 19.75 17.63 13.02
CA LEU A 265 18.59 16.74 13.14
C LEU A 265 18.22 16.29 14.57
N GLU A 266 19.08 16.50 15.57
CA GLU A 266 18.71 16.25 16.98
C GLU A 266 17.62 17.22 17.43
N ASP A 267 17.74 18.50 17.08
CA ASP A 267 16.74 19.51 17.45
C ASP A 267 15.43 19.28 16.67
N VAL A 268 15.51 18.84 15.41
CA VAL A 268 14.33 18.40 14.64
C VAL A 268 13.67 17.17 15.28
N HIS A 269 14.45 16.16 15.68
CA HIS A 269 13.90 14.97 16.33
C HIS A 269 13.29 15.29 17.70
N GLU A 270 13.88 16.21 18.48
CA GLU A 270 13.30 16.66 19.75
C GLU A 270 11.90 17.26 19.54
N GLY A 271 11.71 18.04 18.47
CA GLY A 271 10.40 18.55 18.05
C GLY A 271 9.40 17.46 17.66
N VAL A 272 9.86 16.44 16.92
CA VAL A 272 9.06 15.25 16.57
C VAL A 272 8.58 14.55 17.84
N THR A 273 9.51 14.17 18.73
CA THR A 273 9.22 13.45 19.97
C THR A 273 8.35 14.25 20.91
N GLN A 274 8.54 15.57 21.00
CA GLN A 274 7.74 16.43 21.86
C GLN A 274 6.25 16.41 21.47
N LEU A 275 5.92 16.46 20.19
CA LEU A 275 4.53 16.40 19.74
C LEU A 275 3.99 14.97 19.73
N ALA A 276 4.76 14.01 19.21
CA ALA A 276 4.36 12.61 19.13
C ALA A 276 4.09 12.00 20.52
N SER A 277 4.89 12.32 21.54
CA SER A 277 4.66 11.88 22.92
C SER A 277 3.39 12.48 23.55
N GLN A 278 2.95 13.66 23.11
CA GLN A 278 1.68 14.22 23.55
C GLN A 278 0.50 13.49 22.94
N ILE A 279 0.58 13.23 21.63
CA ILE A 279 -0.40 12.44 20.87
C ILE A 279 -0.45 11.00 21.39
N ALA A 280 0.68 10.40 21.73
CA ALA A 280 0.76 9.02 22.20
C ALA A 280 -0.10 8.75 23.43
N ARG A 281 -0.38 9.78 24.26
CA ARG A 281 -1.25 9.66 25.43
C ARG A 281 -2.73 9.47 25.08
N THR A 282 -3.12 9.74 23.85
CA THR A 282 -4.49 9.52 23.35
C THR A 282 -4.64 8.17 22.62
N LEU A 283 -3.59 7.35 22.57
CA LEU A 283 -3.59 6.09 21.83
C LEU A 283 -4.33 4.98 22.59
N GLY A 284 -5.26 4.32 21.91
CA GLY A 284 -5.94 3.11 22.39
C GLY A 284 -6.96 3.32 23.51
N PRO A 285 -7.54 2.22 24.04
CA PRO A 285 -8.68 2.27 24.95
C PRO A 285 -8.34 2.77 26.36
N THR A 286 -7.06 2.69 26.74
CA THR A 286 -6.50 3.25 27.99
C THR A 286 -6.01 4.70 27.81
N GLY A 287 -6.13 5.25 26.59
CA GLY A 287 -5.74 6.61 26.26
C GLY A 287 -6.49 7.65 27.08
N GLY A 288 -5.74 8.61 27.63
CA GLY A 288 -6.26 9.66 28.49
C GLY A 288 -6.49 10.99 27.79
N LEU A 289 -7.23 11.86 28.45
CA LEU A 289 -7.40 13.25 28.02
C LEU A 289 -6.10 14.03 28.17
N VAL A 290 -5.66 14.65 27.09
CA VAL A 290 -4.49 15.52 27.06
C VAL A 290 -4.91 16.97 27.27
N ARG A 291 -4.28 17.63 28.25
CA ARG A 291 -4.46 19.07 28.46
C ARG A 291 -3.68 19.86 27.40
N TYR A 292 -4.34 20.85 26.82
CA TYR A 292 -3.74 21.79 25.87
C TYR A 292 -4.24 23.21 26.12
N THR A 293 -3.51 24.19 25.59
CA THR A 293 -3.93 25.60 25.58
C THR A 293 -4.53 25.90 24.21
N ALA A 294 -5.80 26.28 24.17
CA ALA A 294 -6.48 26.66 22.94
C ALA A 294 -5.99 28.03 22.41
N PRO A 295 -6.25 28.37 21.14
CA PRO A 295 -5.83 29.64 20.55
C PRO A 295 -6.34 30.90 21.29
N ASP A 296 -7.46 30.77 21.99
CA ASP A 296 -8.05 31.81 22.83
C ASP A 296 -7.40 31.93 24.23
N GLY A 297 -6.35 31.15 24.51
CA GLY A 297 -5.64 31.11 25.79
C GLY A 297 -6.29 30.23 26.87
N THR A 298 -7.45 29.63 26.60
CA THR A 298 -8.13 28.77 27.57
C THR A 298 -7.45 27.40 27.68
N ARG A 299 -7.38 26.84 28.90
CA ARG A 299 -6.91 25.47 29.11
C ARG A 299 -8.07 24.50 28.89
N ARG A 300 -7.89 23.55 27.96
CA ARG A 300 -8.89 22.55 27.60
C ARG A 300 -8.27 21.15 27.61
N THR A 301 -9.12 20.14 27.53
CA THR A 301 -8.72 18.73 27.41
C THR A 301 -9.20 18.17 26.08
N THR A 302 -8.42 17.27 25.48
CA THR A 302 -8.81 16.59 24.25
C THR A 302 -8.26 15.17 24.21
N ALA A 303 -9.00 14.25 23.59
CA ALA A 303 -8.51 12.94 23.19
C ALA A 303 -8.21 12.88 21.68
N ASP A 304 -8.46 13.96 20.92
CA ASP A 304 -8.23 14.02 19.47
C ASP A 304 -6.81 14.53 19.17
N PRO A 305 -5.93 13.71 18.56
CA PRO A 305 -4.58 14.13 18.14
C PRO A 305 -4.55 15.39 17.29
N ALA A 306 -5.55 15.60 16.43
CA ALA A 306 -5.56 16.72 15.51
C ALA A 306 -5.86 18.06 16.21
N VAL A 307 -6.50 18.04 17.38
CA VAL A 307 -6.62 19.24 18.22
C VAL A 307 -5.26 19.67 18.77
N LEU A 308 -4.37 18.72 19.07
CA LEU A 308 -2.99 19.00 19.50
C LEU A 308 -2.11 19.52 18.34
N CYS A 309 -2.56 19.37 17.10
CA CYS A 309 -1.86 19.80 15.88
C CYS A 309 -2.35 21.15 15.31
N GLN A 310 -3.12 21.93 16.08
CA GLN A 310 -3.45 23.31 15.73
C GLN A 310 -2.14 24.13 15.60
N ALA A 311 -1.89 24.73 14.44
CA ALA A 311 -0.54 25.16 14.04
C ALA A 311 -0.26 26.67 14.25
N PRO A 312 1.02 27.05 14.39
CA PRO A 312 1.56 28.34 13.95
C PRO A 312 1.76 28.38 12.41
N ALA A 313 1.91 29.57 11.83
CA ALA A 313 1.88 29.79 10.37
C ALA A 313 3.07 29.20 9.58
N GLU A 314 4.27 29.19 10.14
CA GLU A 314 5.50 28.70 9.49
C GLU A 314 6.56 28.38 10.57
N PRO A 315 7.28 27.24 10.51
CA PRO A 315 8.28 26.88 11.52
C PRO A 315 9.48 27.85 11.48
N ARG A 316 9.91 28.34 12.64
CA ARG A 316 11.04 29.28 12.79
C ARG A 316 12.27 28.67 13.43
N THR A 317 12.13 27.44 13.96
CA THR A 317 13.18 26.67 14.63
C THR A 317 13.15 25.22 14.14
N ASP A 318 14.28 24.51 14.29
CA ASP A 318 14.40 23.09 13.91
C ASP A 318 13.42 22.20 14.68
N ALA A 319 13.19 22.48 15.97
CA ALA A 319 12.16 21.80 16.76
C ALA A 319 10.74 22.08 16.25
N GLU A 320 10.43 23.31 15.81
CA GLU A 320 9.14 23.60 15.19
C GLU A 320 8.96 22.90 13.84
N LEU A 321 10.04 22.74 13.06
CA LEU A 321 10.05 21.96 11.83
C LEU A 321 9.77 20.47 12.11
N GLY A 322 10.39 19.91 13.15
CA GLY A 322 10.13 18.56 13.61
C GLY A 322 8.68 18.33 14.04
N ALA A 323 8.13 19.25 14.84
CA ALA A 323 6.72 19.21 15.20
C ALA A 323 5.81 19.34 13.96
N ASP A 324 6.18 20.15 12.97
CA ASP A 324 5.41 20.29 11.74
C ASP A 324 5.33 18.99 10.91
N LEU A 325 6.40 18.19 10.86
CA LEU A 325 6.38 16.85 10.24
C LEU A 325 5.24 15.98 10.80
N ILE A 326 5.08 15.97 12.13
CA ILE A 326 4.00 15.24 12.80
C ILE A 326 2.64 15.90 12.58
N ARG A 327 2.54 17.24 12.57
CA ARG A 327 1.27 17.93 12.26
C ARG A 327 0.77 17.59 10.85
N ARG A 328 1.67 17.55 9.85
CA ARG A 328 1.33 17.17 8.47
C ARG A 328 0.88 15.71 8.40
N LEU A 329 1.55 14.81 9.11
CA LEU A 329 1.16 13.40 9.21
C LEU A 329 -0.24 13.25 9.81
N VAL A 330 -0.52 13.88 10.96
CA VAL A 330 -1.83 13.81 11.63
C VAL A 330 -2.93 14.40 10.75
N ARG A 331 -2.68 15.53 10.08
CA ARG A 331 -3.63 16.12 9.13
C ARG A 331 -3.94 15.18 7.98
N ARG A 332 -2.92 14.56 7.38
CA ARG A 332 -3.08 13.59 6.29
C ARG A 332 -3.94 12.42 6.74
N MET A 333 -3.63 11.82 7.89
CA MET A 333 -4.43 10.73 8.46
C MET A 333 -5.89 11.15 8.68
N ARG A 334 -6.11 12.35 9.23
CA ARG A 334 -7.47 12.87 9.45
C ARG A 334 -8.23 13.11 8.15
N THR A 335 -7.57 13.59 7.09
CA THR A 335 -8.23 13.90 5.82
C THR A 335 -8.48 12.68 4.94
N GLU A 336 -7.61 11.68 5.01
CA GLU A 336 -7.63 10.51 4.11
C GLU A 336 -8.27 9.27 4.75
N HIS A 337 -8.15 9.12 6.07
CA HIS A 337 -8.50 7.88 6.77
C HIS A 337 -9.40 8.07 8.00
N SER A 338 -9.63 9.31 8.45
CA SER A 338 -10.45 9.67 9.63
C SER A 338 -10.04 9.06 10.98
N ASP A 339 -9.04 8.17 11.01
CA ASP A 339 -8.49 7.50 12.19
C ASP A 339 -6.99 7.15 12.01
N GLY A 340 -6.36 6.54 13.01
CA GLY A 340 -4.98 6.04 12.96
C GLY A 340 -3.90 7.10 13.14
N ALA A 341 -4.29 8.36 13.41
CA ALA A 341 -3.35 9.48 13.57
C ALA A 341 -2.37 9.27 14.73
N ALA A 342 -2.86 8.77 15.88
CA ALA A 342 -2.01 8.49 17.03
C ALA A 342 -1.03 7.35 16.75
N THR A 343 -1.49 6.27 16.13
CA THR A 343 -0.67 5.13 15.70
C THR A 343 0.43 5.58 14.73
N ALA A 344 0.08 6.37 13.72
CA ALA A 344 1.03 6.90 12.74
C ALA A 344 2.11 7.79 13.39
N ALA A 345 1.71 8.68 14.31
CA ALA A 345 2.64 9.59 14.99
C ALA A 345 3.64 8.82 15.88
N VAL A 346 3.17 7.81 16.62
CA VAL A 346 4.01 6.95 17.45
C VAL A 346 4.99 6.12 16.62
N MET A 347 4.53 5.54 15.50
CA MET A 347 5.41 4.83 14.58
C MET A 347 6.47 5.77 13.97
N ALA A 348 6.07 6.97 13.55
CA ALA A 348 6.97 7.95 12.95
C ALA A 348 8.09 8.37 13.92
N ASP A 349 7.76 8.67 15.18
CA ASP A 349 8.74 9.02 16.22
C ASP A 349 9.75 7.88 16.45
N ALA A 350 9.26 6.65 16.60
CA ALA A 350 10.11 5.48 16.78
C ALA A 350 11.02 5.19 15.56
N MET A 351 10.50 5.36 14.34
CA MET A 351 11.26 5.21 13.11
C MET A 351 12.32 6.31 12.98
N ILE A 352 11.96 7.57 13.20
CA ILE A 352 12.85 8.74 13.10
C ILE A 352 13.98 8.64 14.13
N GLY A 353 13.68 8.34 15.39
CA GLY A 353 14.70 8.20 16.42
C GLY A 353 15.69 7.08 16.11
N THR A 354 15.20 5.96 15.57
CA THR A 354 16.06 4.84 15.14
C THR A 354 16.90 5.21 13.92
N ALA A 355 16.31 5.90 12.95
CA ALA A 355 16.99 6.34 11.73
C ALA A 355 18.08 7.39 12.06
N LEU A 356 17.81 8.33 12.96
CA LEU A 356 18.79 9.32 13.44
C LEU A 356 19.96 8.63 14.13
N ARG A 357 19.71 7.63 14.99
CA ARG A 357 20.78 6.85 15.63
C ARG A 357 21.66 6.17 14.58
N ILE A 358 21.05 5.49 13.61
CA ILE A 358 21.77 4.82 12.51
C ILE A 358 22.60 5.82 11.72
N VAL A 359 22.05 6.96 11.29
CA VAL A 359 22.80 7.97 10.52
C VAL A 359 23.97 8.55 11.32
N ARG A 360 23.86 8.63 12.65
CA ARG A 360 24.93 9.14 13.52
C ARG A 360 26.03 8.13 13.84
N THR A 361 25.68 6.84 13.98
CA THR A 361 26.62 5.81 14.45
C THR A 361 27.09 4.86 13.35
N ASP A 362 26.30 4.67 12.30
CA ASP A 362 26.61 3.81 11.17
C ASP A 362 27.05 4.63 9.96
N ALA A 363 27.89 4.05 9.11
CA ALA A 363 28.29 4.62 7.82
C ALA A 363 27.17 4.55 6.75
N THR A 364 25.91 4.37 7.13
CA THR A 364 24.78 4.27 6.18
C THR A 364 24.35 5.67 5.74
N PRO A 365 24.47 6.03 4.44
CA PRO A 365 24.07 7.35 3.99
C PRO A 365 22.56 7.57 4.14
N PRO A 366 22.09 8.76 4.59
CA PRO A 366 20.66 9.07 4.74
C PRO A 366 19.84 8.79 3.48
N ALA A 367 20.38 9.13 2.30
CA ALA A 367 19.74 8.88 1.01
C ALA A 367 19.50 7.38 0.73
N ARG A 368 20.43 6.51 1.17
CA ARG A 368 20.28 5.05 1.04
C ARG A 368 19.21 4.53 1.99
N LEU A 369 19.28 4.90 3.27
CA LEU A 369 18.27 4.51 4.25
C LEU A 369 16.86 4.95 3.80
N ARG A 370 16.75 6.13 3.18
CA ARG A 370 15.49 6.66 2.62
C ARG A 370 14.96 5.83 1.44
N ALA A 371 15.84 5.28 0.61
CA ALA A 371 15.48 4.42 -0.53
C ALA A 371 15.04 3.03 -0.04
N ASP A 372 15.84 2.41 0.83
CA ASP A 372 15.57 1.10 1.42
C ASP A 372 14.24 1.12 2.21
N LEU A 373 13.97 2.19 2.97
CA LEU A 373 12.68 2.38 3.66
C LEU A 373 11.48 2.47 2.70
N ALA A 374 11.68 2.98 1.48
CA ALA A 374 10.62 3.01 0.48
C ALA A 374 10.29 1.61 -0.06
N GLU A 375 11.33 0.81 -0.32
CA GLU A 375 11.20 -0.56 -0.81
C GLU A 375 10.54 -1.48 0.22
N PHE A 376 11.15 -1.58 1.42
CA PHE A 376 10.58 -2.41 2.49
C PHE A 376 9.24 -1.89 2.98
N GLY A 377 9.01 -0.57 2.91
CA GLY A 377 7.70 0.02 3.16
C GLY A 377 6.63 -0.42 2.16
N GLY A 378 6.99 -0.53 0.88
CA GLY A 378 6.10 -1.10 -0.15
C GLY A 378 5.74 -2.55 0.15
N GLN A 379 6.72 -3.35 0.60
CA GLN A 379 6.48 -4.74 1.03
C GLN A 379 5.56 -4.82 2.26
N ALA A 380 5.76 -3.93 3.24
CA ALA A 380 4.92 -3.84 4.44
C ALA A 380 3.45 -3.59 4.07
N VAL A 381 3.22 -2.63 3.17
CA VAL A 381 1.88 -2.32 2.65
C VAL A 381 1.28 -3.49 1.87
N TRP A 382 2.08 -4.19 1.05
CA TRP A 382 1.61 -5.35 0.31
C TRP A 382 1.17 -6.49 1.24
N LEU A 383 1.92 -6.76 2.31
CA LEU A 383 1.58 -7.77 3.32
C LEU A 383 0.28 -7.41 4.05
N LEU A 384 0.10 -6.14 4.44
CA LEU A 384 -1.14 -5.66 5.05
C LEU A 384 -2.35 -5.80 4.12
N ARG A 385 -2.19 -5.55 2.81
CA ARG A 385 -3.30 -5.74 1.87
C ARG A 385 -3.61 -7.21 1.62
N SER A 386 -2.59 -8.06 1.60
CA SER A 386 -2.74 -9.48 1.28
C SER A 386 -3.32 -10.29 2.44
N GLY A 387 -3.18 -9.83 3.68
CA GLY A 387 -3.75 -10.49 4.86
C GLY A 387 -5.15 -10.00 5.26
N ALA A 388 -5.79 -9.17 4.44
CA ALA A 388 -7.07 -8.53 4.78
C ALA A 388 -8.19 -9.57 4.95
N ILE A 389 -9.02 -9.38 5.97
CA ILE A 389 -10.24 -10.17 6.20
C ILE A 389 -11.43 -9.36 5.69
N GLU A 390 -12.20 -9.94 4.76
CA GLU A 390 -13.38 -9.29 4.20
C GLU A 390 -14.52 -9.20 5.22
N ILE A 391 -15.31 -8.13 5.13
CA ILE A 391 -16.58 -8.00 5.87
C ILE A 391 -17.63 -8.87 5.16
N ALA A 392 -17.99 -10.00 5.77
CA ALA A 392 -18.92 -10.96 5.17
C ALA A 392 -20.39 -10.77 5.60
N SER A 393 -20.65 -10.02 6.68
CA SER A 393 -22.02 -9.79 7.16
C SER A 393 -22.22 -8.42 7.82
N ARG A 394 -23.49 -8.01 7.91
CA ARG A 394 -23.92 -6.80 8.63
C ARG A 394 -23.50 -6.84 10.10
N GLU A 395 -23.60 -8.00 10.75
CA GLU A 395 -23.22 -8.18 12.16
C GLU A 395 -21.72 -7.95 12.36
N GLN A 396 -20.89 -8.45 11.43
CA GLN A 396 -19.45 -8.18 11.47
C GLN A 396 -19.17 -6.70 11.30
N LEU A 397 -19.83 -6.03 10.34
CA LEU A 397 -19.69 -4.59 10.15
C LEU A 397 -20.08 -3.80 11.41
N GLN A 398 -21.20 -4.17 12.05
CA GLN A 398 -21.64 -3.59 13.31
C GLN A 398 -20.61 -3.81 14.43
N GLN A 399 -20.03 -5.00 14.54
CA GLN A 399 -19.00 -5.31 15.53
C GLN A 399 -17.77 -4.42 15.34
N VAL A 400 -17.28 -4.27 14.11
CA VAL A 400 -16.15 -3.37 13.79
C VAL A 400 -16.48 -1.93 14.16
N MET A 401 -17.66 -1.46 13.76
CA MET A 401 -18.08 -0.09 14.03
C MET A 401 -18.25 0.16 15.52
N THR A 402 -18.75 -0.80 16.29
CA THR A 402 -18.90 -0.68 17.74
C THR A 402 -17.53 -0.52 18.42
N ALA A 403 -16.53 -1.27 17.96
CA ALA A 403 -15.17 -1.14 18.47
C ALA A 403 -14.56 0.23 18.15
N ALA A 404 -14.85 0.78 16.97
CA ALA A 404 -14.36 2.08 16.54
C ALA A 404 -15.07 3.28 17.22
N THR A 405 -16.39 3.19 17.44
CA THR A 405 -17.19 4.29 17.98
C THR A 405 -17.29 4.27 19.50
N GLY A 406 -17.22 3.09 20.12
CA GLY A 406 -17.66 2.90 21.50
C GLY A 406 -19.17 3.14 21.71
N ASP A 407 -19.94 3.23 20.62
CA ASP A 407 -21.39 3.48 20.59
C ASP A 407 -22.07 2.33 19.81
N PRO A 408 -22.57 1.29 20.51
CA PRO A 408 -23.23 0.13 19.89
C PRO A 408 -24.49 0.51 19.09
N ASP A 409 -25.27 1.48 19.56
CA ASP A 409 -26.51 1.91 18.92
C ASP A 409 -26.19 2.66 17.62
N GLY A 410 -25.23 3.58 17.67
CA GLY A 410 -24.70 4.27 16.50
C GLY A 410 -24.07 3.32 15.48
N ALA A 411 -23.29 2.34 15.95
CA ALA A 411 -22.69 1.33 15.09
C ALA A 411 -23.73 0.41 14.42
N ALA A 412 -24.78 0.02 15.14
CA ALA A 412 -25.90 -0.73 14.59
C ALA A 412 -26.62 0.06 13.48
N ALA A 413 -26.84 1.35 13.70
CA ALA A 413 -27.44 2.24 12.72
C ALA A 413 -26.58 2.41 11.46
N LEU A 414 -25.26 2.56 11.62
CA LEU A 414 -24.32 2.63 10.50
C LEU A 414 -24.31 1.34 9.67
N ALA A 415 -24.25 0.18 10.33
CA ALA A 415 -24.27 -1.11 9.66
C ALA A 415 -25.61 -1.38 8.96
N GLU A 416 -26.73 -1.02 9.59
CA GLU A 416 -28.06 -1.10 8.97
C GLU A 416 -28.20 -0.18 7.77
N ALA A 417 -27.69 1.06 7.88
CA ALA A 417 -27.70 2.02 6.80
C ALA A 417 -26.92 1.48 5.59
N ALA A 418 -25.70 0.96 5.80
CA ALA A 418 -24.87 0.40 4.75
C ALA A 418 -25.48 -0.83 4.07
N ASP A 419 -26.11 -1.72 4.85
CA ASP A 419 -26.81 -2.89 4.35
C ASP A 419 -27.98 -2.49 3.43
N LYS A 420 -28.73 -1.46 3.84
CA LYS A 420 -29.89 -0.97 3.08
C LYS A 420 -29.53 -0.16 1.83
N VAL A 421 -28.49 0.68 1.87
CA VAL A 421 -28.11 1.52 0.71
C VAL A 421 -27.11 0.84 -0.23
N GLY A 422 -26.53 -0.30 0.18
CA GLY A 422 -25.53 -1.02 -0.58
C GLY A 422 -24.18 -0.30 -0.70
N LYS A 423 -23.23 -0.93 -1.40
CA LYS A 423 -21.83 -0.45 -1.52
C LYS A 423 -21.69 0.93 -2.16
N GLU A 424 -22.60 1.29 -3.07
CA GLU A 424 -22.59 2.57 -3.79
C GLU A 424 -23.49 3.65 -3.15
N GLY A 425 -24.24 3.29 -2.10
CA GLY A 425 -25.10 4.24 -1.39
C GLY A 425 -24.33 5.13 -0.42
N THR A 426 -24.97 6.19 0.08
CA THR A 426 -24.32 7.12 1.02
C THR A 426 -25.10 7.24 2.33
N VAL A 427 -24.36 7.27 3.44
CA VAL A 427 -24.89 7.41 4.80
C VAL A 427 -24.55 8.81 5.34
N PHE A 428 -25.51 9.47 5.98
CA PHE A 428 -25.33 10.75 6.67
C PHE A 428 -25.52 10.57 8.17
N VAL A 429 -24.86 11.45 8.93
CA VAL A 429 -25.04 11.57 10.38
C VAL A 429 -25.37 13.02 10.67
N GLU A 430 -26.54 13.27 11.24
CA GLU A 430 -27.07 14.59 11.58
C GLU A 430 -27.43 14.68 13.06
N GLU A 431 -27.40 15.90 13.57
CA GLU A 431 -27.91 16.23 14.91
C GLU A 431 -29.43 16.41 14.89
N ARG A 432 -30.10 15.99 15.96
CA ARG A 432 -31.51 16.33 16.23
C ARG A 432 -31.68 16.80 17.67
N GLU A 433 -32.67 17.66 17.91
CA GLU A 433 -32.93 18.20 19.25
C GLU A 433 -33.50 17.16 20.24
N ARG A 434 -34.24 16.17 19.73
CA ARG A 434 -34.88 15.14 20.58
C ARG A 434 -33.90 14.02 20.91
N PRO A 435 -33.87 13.50 22.15
CA PRO A 435 -33.06 12.34 22.51
C PRO A 435 -33.37 11.12 21.65
N GLY A 436 -32.35 10.29 21.43
CA GLY A 436 -32.46 9.02 20.73
C GLY A 436 -31.81 9.03 19.35
N LEU A 437 -31.81 7.85 18.72
CA LEU A 437 -31.26 7.60 17.40
C LEU A 437 -32.40 7.20 16.45
N ASP A 438 -32.33 7.71 15.22
CA ASP A 438 -33.31 7.46 14.18
C ASP A 438 -32.58 7.23 12.85
N LEU A 439 -33.02 6.22 12.10
CA LEU A 439 -32.46 5.85 10.81
C LEU A 439 -33.56 5.94 9.77
N GLU A 440 -33.44 6.92 8.88
CA GLU A 440 -34.28 7.05 7.71
C GLU A 440 -33.52 6.53 6.49
N VAL A 441 -34.12 5.59 5.76
CA VAL A 441 -33.58 5.11 4.48
C VAL A 441 -34.52 5.52 3.37
N HIS A 442 -33.97 6.24 2.41
CA HIS A 442 -34.66 6.68 1.23
C HIS A 442 -34.27 5.77 0.06
N GLU A 443 -35.16 4.81 -0.24
CA GLU A 443 -35.14 4.09 -1.51
C GLU A 443 -35.72 5.02 -2.60
N GLY A 444 -35.00 5.14 -3.73
CA GLY A 444 -35.34 6.04 -4.83
C GLY A 444 -34.79 7.46 -4.67
N MET A 445 -35.41 8.43 -5.33
CA MET A 445 -35.00 9.84 -5.29
C MET A 445 -35.74 10.57 -4.17
N PHE A 446 -35.01 11.36 -3.38
CA PHE A 446 -35.60 12.28 -2.42
C PHE A 446 -35.32 13.74 -2.79
N LEU A 447 -36.38 14.55 -2.89
CA LEU A 447 -36.34 15.99 -3.11
C LEU A 447 -36.81 16.71 -1.83
N PRO A 448 -35.92 17.38 -1.08
CA PRO A 448 -36.28 18.00 0.19
C PRO A 448 -37.15 19.25 0.01
N ALA A 449 -38.07 19.44 0.96
CA ALA A 449 -38.92 20.62 1.05
C ALA A 449 -38.54 21.48 2.26
N ASP A 450 -38.73 22.79 2.13
CA ASP A 450 -38.79 23.72 3.26
C ASP A 450 -40.26 24.08 3.42
N PRO A 451 -40.94 23.59 4.47
CA PRO A 451 -42.36 23.84 4.66
C PRO A 451 -42.67 25.32 4.96
N GLY A 452 -41.69 26.14 5.36
CA GLY A 452 -41.93 27.53 5.77
C GLY A 452 -42.94 27.66 6.94
N ASP A 453 -43.59 28.82 7.07
CA ASP A 453 -44.59 29.11 8.13
C ASP A 453 -45.91 28.34 7.99
N HIS A 454 -46.09 27.58 6.91
CA HIS A 454 -47.28 26.75 6.70
C HIS A 454 -47.00 25.36 7.27
N GLY A 455 -47.77 24.97 8.30
CA GLY A 455 -47.60 23.73 9.05
C GLY A 455 -47.51 22.46 8.18
N PRO A 456 -47.04 21.34 8.77
CA PRO A 456 -46.62 20.16 8.01
C PRO A 456 -47.76 19.67 7.09
N PRO A 457 -47.47 19.34 5.81
CA PRO A 457 -48.45 18.67 4.98
C PRO A 457 -48.91 17.38 5.67
N ALA A 458 -50.20 17.04 5.51
CA ALA A 458 -50.63 15.67 5.71
C ALA A 458 -49.76 14.76 4.81
N VAL A 459 -49.34 13.61 5.33
CA VAL A 459 -48.58 12.66 4.52
C VAL A 459 -49.47 12.23 3.35
N LEU A 460 -49.10 12.62 2.13
CA LEU A 460 -49.76 12.19 0.90
C LEU A 460 -48.99 11.01 0.33
N THR A 461 -49.71 9.98 -0.09
CA THR A 461 -49.12 8.81 -0.75
C THR A 461 -49.90 8.53 -2.02
N PHE A 462 -49.21 8.58 -3.14
CA PHE A 462 -49.72 8.18 -4.45
C PHE A 462 -49.14 6.81 -4.78
N ILE A 463 -49.99 5.89 -5.22
CA ILE A 463 -49.60 4.56 -5.72
C ILE A 463 -49.78 4.56 -7.23
N GLU A 464 -48.74 4.17 -7.95
CA GLU A 464 -48.68 4.20 -9.41
C GLU A 464 -49.06 5.55 -10.06
N PRO A 465 -48.67 6.73 -9.52
CA PRO A 465 -48.99 7.99 -10.17
C PRO A 465 -48.21 8.18 -11.48
N TYR A 466 -48.77 9.01 -12.36
CA TYR A 466 -48.01 9.63 -13.43
C TYR A 466 -47.11 10.72 -12.88
N LEU A 467 -45.82 10.58 -13.09
CA LEU A 467 -44.82 11.60 -12.80
C LEU A 467 -44.46 12.35 -14.09
N LEU A 468 -44.67 13.66 -14.09
CA LEU A 468 -44.26 14.55 -15.18
C LEU A 468 -43.14 15.45 -14.69
N VAL A 469 -41.99 15.40 -15.38
CA VAL A 469 -40.84 16.28 -15.12
C VAL A 469 -40.67 17.19 -16.33
N ARG A 470 -40.78 18.51 -16.15
CA ARG A 470 -40.77 19.47 -17.26
C ARG A 470 -39.97 20.72 -16.92
N MET A 471 -39.38 21.36 -17.92
CA MET A 471 -38.66 22.63 -17.75
C MET A 471 -39.56 23.88 -17.72
N GLU A 472 -40.84 23.73 -18.09
CA GLU A 472 -41.83 24.80 -18.16
C GLU A 472 -43.14 24.35 -17.53
N GLU A 473 -43.93 25.32 -17.05
CA GLU A 473 -45.27 25.04 -16.51
C GLU A 473 -46.15 24.36 -17.58
N PRO A 474 -46.82 23.25 -17.25
CA PRO A 474 -47.65 22.55 -18.22
C PRO A 474 -48.81 23.45 -18.73
N PRO A 475 -49.10 23.44 -20.05
CA PRO A 475 -50.20 24.20 -20.59
C PRO A 475 -51.54 23.70 -20.01
N PRO A 476 -52.59 24.54 -19.99
CA PRO A 476 -53.91 24.17 -19.45
C PRO A 476 -54.48 22.86 -20.00
N THR A 477 -54.15 22.53 -21.24
CA THR A 477 -54.56 21.28 -21.91
C THR A 477 -54.04 20.03 -21.21
N VAL A 478 -52.82 20.05 -20.67
CA VAL A 478 -52.26 18.91 -19.92
C VAL A 478 -53.04 18.68 -18.63
N TRP A 479 -53.38 19.75 -17.91
CA TRP A 479 -54.22 19.66 -16.72
C TRP A 479 -55.63 19.16 -17.04
N GLN A 480 -56.20 19.58 -18.17
CA GLN A 480 -57.50 19.11 -18.64
C GLN A 480 -57.47 17.62 -18.95
N THR A 481 -56.45 17.14 -19.67
CA THR A 481 -56.31 15.71 -19.99
C THR A 481 -56.14 14.85 -18.74
N LEU A 482 -55.28 15.26 -17.80
CA LEU A 482 -55.09 14.54 -16.54
C LEU A 482 -56.36 14.51 -15.68
N ALA A 483 -57.13 15.62 -15.67
CA ALA A 483 -58.40 15.69 -14.97
C ALA A 483 -59.51 14.85 -15.64
N GLU A 484 -59.57 14.82 -16.98
CA GLU A 484 -60.53 14.03 -17.75
C GLU A 484 -60.32 12.52 -17.61
N GLN A 485 -59.08 12.09 -17.38
CA GLN A 485 -58.73 10.67 -17.23
C GLN A 485 -58.80 10.17 -15.77
N GLU A 486 -59.15 11.03 -14.80
CA GLU A 486 -59.11 10.75 -13.35
C GLU A 486 -57.75 10.20 -12.86
N GLU A 487 -56.67 10.54 -13.56
CA GLU A 487 -55.34 10.01 -13.29
C GLU A 487 -54.66 10.76 -12.12
N SER A 488 -54.09 10.00 -11.18
CA SER A 488 -53.25 10.54 -10.12
C SER A 488 -51.91 10.96 -10.69
N ALA A 489 -51.64 12.27 -10.73
CA ALA A 489 -50.43 12.80 -11.32
C ALA A 489 -49.70 13.77 -10.39
N VAL A 490 -48.37 13.72 -10.45
CA VAL A 490 -47.43 14.62 -9.80
C VAL A 490 -46.60 15.28 -10.88
N VAL A 491 -46.61 16.61 -10.90
CA VAL A 491 -45.86 17.42 -11.86
C VAL A 491 -44.75 18.17 -11.12
N LEU A 492 -43.53 18.06 -11.62
CA LEU A 492 -42.34 18.75 -11.13
C LEU A 492 -41.81 19.70 -12.21
N THR A 493 -41.66 20.99 -11.85
CA THR A 493 -41.13 22.03 -12.75
C THR A 493 -40.13 22.95 -12.03
N PRO A 494 -39.20 23.60 -12.74
CA PRO A 494 -38.34 24.62 -12.15
C PRO A 494 -39.15 25.81 -11.61
N ALA A 495 -38.79 26.30 -10.43
CA ALA A 495 -39.26 27.55 -9.88
C ALA A 495 -38.35 28.72 -10.32
N ALA A 496 -38.88 29.94 -10.36
CA ALA A 496 -38.15 31.14 -10.80
C ALA A 496 -36.92 31.50 -9.94
N ASP A 497 -36.87 30.99 -8.71
CA ASP A 497 -35.81 31.16 -7.71
C ASP A 497 -34.84 29.97 -7.63
N GLY A 498 -34.89 29.11 -8.64
CA GLY A 498 -34.08 27.90 -8.76
C GLY A 498 -34.68 26.66 -8.10
N GLY A 499 -35.84 26.77 -7.45
CA GLY A 499 -36.48 25.67 -6.72
C GLY A 499 -37.11 24.64 -7.65
N ILE A 500 -37.81 23.68 -7.06
CA ILE A 500 -38.71 22.81 -7.81
C ILE A 500 -40.13 23.07 -7.31
N LEU A 501 -41.04 23.40 -8.21
CA LEU A 501 -42.46 23.44 -7.94
C LEU A 501 -43.04 22.04 -8.12
N LEU A 502 -43.75 21.57 -7.10
CA LEU A 502 -44.55 20.36 -7.13
C LEU A 502 -46.02 20.72 -7.23
N GLN A 503 -46.74 20.11 -8.16
CA GLN A 503 -48.18 20.26 -8.35
C GLN A 503 -48.84 18.89 -8.49
N THR A 504 -49.96 18.66 -7.81
CA THR A 504 -50.72 17.39 -7.84
C THR A 504 -52.11 17.56 -8.49
N THR A 505 -52.70 16.47 -8.98
CA THR A 505 -54.08 16.43 -9.55
C THR A 505 -55.11 15.79 -8.59
N GLY A 506 -56.39 15.86 -8.96
CA GLY A 506 -57.50 15.15 -8.28
C GLY A 506 -58.02 15.81 -6.99
N GLU A 507 -58.52 14.99 -6.06
CA GLU A 507 -59.01 15.42 -4.73
C GLU A 507 -57.92 16.03 -3.85
N HIS A 508 -56.66 15.79 -4.20
CA HIS A 508 -55.48 16.25 -3.48
C HIS A 508 -54.76 17.42 -4.17
N ARG A 509 -55.46 18.22 -5.00
CA ARG A 509 -54.87 19.33 -5.75
C ARG A 509 -54.16 20.31 -4.81
N TRP A 510 -52.83 20.29 -4.88
CA TRP A 510 -51.96 21.01 -3.99
C TRP A 510 -50.70 21.43 -4.75
N THR A 511 -50.15 22.57 -4.36
CA THR A 511 -48.91 23.11 -4.93
C THR A 511 -47.95 23.40 -3.79
N GLN A 512 -46.74 22.87 -3.88
CA GLN A 512 -45.69 23.10 -2.90
C GLN A 512 -44.39 23.43 -3.59
N ARG A 513 -43.63 24.28 -2.92
CA ARG A 513 -42.27 24.58 -3.32
C ARG A 513 -41.29 23.66 -2.59
N LEU A 514 -40.44 23.01 -3.37
CA LEU A 514 -39.29 22.23 -2.95
C LEU A 514 -38.02 23.08 -3.11
N VAL A 515 -37.02 22.86 -2.25
CA VAL A 515 -35.90 23.79 -2.06
C VAL A 515 -34.88 23.67 -3.19
N SER A 516 -34.51 24.81 -3.78
CA SER A 516 -33.50 24.93 -4.85
C SER A 516 -32.08 24.66 -4.43
N ALA A 517 -31.76 25.07 -3.21
CA ALA A 517 -30.40 25.15 -2.71
C ALA A 517 -29.92 23.81 -2.13
N HIS A 518 -30.80 22.81 -2.03
CA HIS A 518 -30.43 21.54 -1.44
C HIS A 518 -29.77 20.64 -2.48
N PRO A 519 -28.64 20.00 -2.16
CA PRO A 519 -27.96 19.11 -3.08
C PRO A 519 -28.66 17.76 -3.35
N LEU A 520 -29.85 17.51 -2.78
CA LEU A 520 -30.53 16.22 -2.92
C LEU A 520 -31.55 16.33 -4.07
N GLY A 521 -31.30 15.56 -5.13
CA GLY A 521 -32.17 15.38 -6.29
C GLY A 521 -32.33 16.62 -7.17
N THR A 522 -32.03 16.47 -8.46
CA THR A 522 -32.34 17.48 -9.48
C THR A 522 -33.34 16.91 -10.47
N LEU A 523 -34.04 17.79 -11.19
CA LEU A 523 -34.94 17.37 -12.26
C LEU A 523 -34.18 16.61 -13.37
N ASP A 524 -32.95 17.01 -13.66
CA ASP A 524 -32.10 16.34 -14.64
C ASP A 524 -31.75 14.91 -14.21
N ASP A 525 -31.32 14.75 -12.95
CA ASP A 525 -30.96 13.45 -12.41
C ASP A 525 -32.20 12.55 -12.29
N LEU A 526 -33.38 13.12 -12.00
CA LEU A 526 -34.65 12.39 -11.94
C LEU A 526 -35.08 11.91 -13.31
N ALA A 527 -35.06 12.80 -14.29
CA ALA A 527 -35.42 12.49 -15.65
C ALA A 527 -34.53 11.37 -16.20
N LEU A 528 -33.23 11.41 -15.91
CA LEU A 528 -32.30 10.35 -16.27
C LEU A 528 -32.69 9.00 -15.63
N LEU A 529 -32.96 8.97 -14.32
CA LEU A 529 -33.28 7.72 -13.59
C LEU A 529 -34.57 7.05 -14.05
N ILE A 530 -35.60 7.84 -14.35
CA ILE A 530 -36.92 7.33 -14.76
C ILE A 530 -37.08 7.23 -16.28
N GLY A 531 -36.05 7.59 -17.07
CA GLY A 531 -36.11 7.62 -18.52
C GLY A 531 -37.10 8.65 -19.10
N ALA A 532 -37.34 9.76 -18.38
CA ALA A 532 -38.23 10.82 -18.83
C ALA A 532 -37.51 11.83 -19.73
N GLU A 533 -38.18 12.32 -20.77
CA GLU A 533 -37.70 13.44 -21.59
C GLU A 533 -38.19 14.79 -21.03
N LEU A 534 -37.27 15.58 -20.46
CA LEU A 534 -37.54 16.90 -19.85
C LEU A 534 -38.27 17.90 -20.77
N GLN A 535 -38.11 17.76 -22.09
CA GLN A 535 -38.65 18.70 -23.09
C GLN A 535 -40.05 18.30 -23.61
N ARG A 536 -40.36 17.01 -23.68
CA ARG A 536 -41.66 16.53 -24.21
C ARG A 536 -42.67 16.20 -23.11
N GLY A 537 -42.22 15.94 -21.88
CA GLY A 537 -43.11 15.72 -20.74
C GLY A 537 -43.95 14.45 -20.87
N ASN A 538 -43.41 13.40 -21.50
CA ASN A 538 -44.10 12.10 -21.52
C ASN A 538 -44.27 11.62 -20.08
N PRO A 539 -45.51 11.36 -19.63
CA PRO A 539 -45.77 11.02 -18.25
C PRO A 539 -45.25 9.60 -17.98
N VAL A 540 -44.46 9.44 -16.91
CA VAL A 540 -43.89 8.15 -16.51
C VAL A 540 -44.65 7.65 -15.30
N VAL A 541 -45.21 6.44 -15.38
CA VAL A 541 -45.79 5.79 -14.20
C VAL A 541 -44.66 5.30 -13.30
N VAL A 542 -44.67 5.75 -12.04
CA VAL A 542 -43.71 5.33 -11.01
C VAL A 542 -44.45 4.57 -9.91
N PRO A 543 -43.84 3.54 -9.27
CA PRO A 543 -44.55 2.70 -8.30
C PRO A 543 -45.22 3.46 -7.16
N LYS A 544 -44.56 4.50 -6.65
CA LYS A 544 -45.02 5.22 -5.47
C LYS A 544 -44.37 6.60 -5.36
N ILE A 545 -45.17 7.60 -4.99
CA ILE A 545 -44.68 8.91 -4.55
C ILE A 545 -45.23 9.18 -3.16
N LYS A 546 -44.35 9.45 -2.20
CA LYS A 546 -44.72 9.88 -0.85
C LYS A 546 -44.29 11.34 -0.67
N ILE A 547 -45.19 12.16 -0.15
CA ILE A 547 -44.94 13.56 0.14
C ILE A 547 -45.22 13.80 1.61
N ASP A 548 -44.26 14.39 2.32
CA ASP A 548 -44.42 14.81 3.71
C ASP A 548 -43.66 16.12 3.98
N ALA A 549 -43.61 16.53 5.25
CA ALA A 549 -42.98 17.80 5.64
C ALA A 549 -41.48 17.88 5.33
N SER A 550 -40.82 16.73 5.16
CA SER A 550 -39.40 16.67 4.83
C SER A 550 -39.14 16.84 3.33
N GLY A 551 -40.11 16.50 2.48
CA GLY A 551 -39.93 16.51 1.03
C GLY A 551 -40.75 15.46 0.29
N VAL A 552 -40.25 15.11 -0.89
CA VAL A 552 -40.87 14.21 -1.85
C VAL A 552 -39.97 13.01 -2.07
N GLN A 553 -40.45 11.85 -1.71
CA GLN A 553 -39.81 10.57 -1.98
C GLN A 553 -40.46 9.92 -3.19
N ILE A 554 -39.64 9.63 -4.21
CA ILE A 554 -40.05 9.04 -5.48
C ILE A 554 -39.42 7.65 -5.58
N HIS A 555 -40.24 6.62 -5.45
CA HIS A 555 -39.82 5.26 -5.73
C HIS A 555 -39.84 5.06 -7.25
N HIS A 556 -38.79 4.47 -7.83
CA HIS A 556 -38.70 4.20 -9.27
C HIS A 556 -38.09 2.81 -9.52
N GLU A 557 -38.42 2.21 -10.67
CA GLU A 557 -37.93 0.86 -11.05
C GLU A 557 -36.66 0.89 -11.92
N TYR A 558 -35.99 2.05 -12.04
CA TYR A 558 -34.92 2.32 -13.00
C TYR A 558 -35.34 2.03 -14.45
N ARG A 559 -35.71 3.09 -15.19
CA ARG A 559 -36.12 2.97 -16.60
C ARG A 559 -35.21 3.74 -17.57
N GLY A 560 -34.18 4.41 -17.03
CA GLY A 560 -33.18 5.12 -17.80
C GLY A 560 -32.17 4.21 -18.50
N ASP A 561 -31.49 4.76 -19.49
CA ASP A 561 -30.36 4.12 -20.16
C ASP A 561 -29.17 3.98 -19.19
N MET A 562 -28.76 2.73 -18.94
CA MET A 562 -27.72 2.41 -17.97
C MET A 562 -26.37 3.04 -18.32
N ASP A 563 -26.04 3.15 -19.62
CA ASP A 563 -24.78 3.76 -20.05
C ASP A 563 -24.77 5.27 -19.72
N GLN A 564 -25.91 5.94 -19.86
CA GLN A 564 -26.06 7.36 -19.51
C GLN A 564 -26.03 7.59 -18.00
N ILE A 565 -26.60 6.67 -17.22
CA ILE A 565 -26.53 6.69 -15.75
C ILE A 565 -25.09 6.54 -15.28
N LEU A 566 -24.35 5.56 -15.81
CA LEU A 566 -22.93 5.34 -15.48
C LEU A 566 -22.05 6.54 -15.91
N GLN A 567 -22.34 7.12 -17.07
CA GLN A 567 -21.69 8.35 -17.52
C GLN A 567 -21.97 9.50 -16.54
N ARG A 568 -23.21 9.68 -16.09
CA ARG A 568 -23.57 10.71 -15.12
C ARG A 568 -22.90 10.52 -13.76
N VAL A 569 -22.83 9.29 -13.27
CA VAL A 569 -22.08 8.97 -12.03
C VAL A 569 -20.61 9.34 -12.20
N THR A 570 -20.01 9.06 -13.35
CA THR A 570 -18.63 9.42 -13.67
C THR A 570 -18.41 10.93 -13.68
N GLU A 571 -19.33 11.70 -14.29
CA GLU A 571 -19.32 13.16 -14.30
C GLU A 571 -19.41 13.74 -12.88
N LEU A 572 -20.33 13.24 -12.06
CA LEU A 572 -20.51 13.68 -10.68
C LEU A 572 -19.29 13.34 -9.83
N ARG A 573 -18.67 12.17 -10.03
CA ARG A 573 -17.43 11.79 -9.34
C ARG A 573 -16.27 12.74 -9.69
N ALA A 574 -16.13 13.10 -10.96
CA ALA A 574 -15.12 14.09 -11.40
C ALA A 574 -15.40 15.49 -10.84
N ALA A 575 -16.66 15.92 -10.85
CA ALA A 575 -17.08 17.21 -10.29
C ALA A 575 -16.86 17.27 -8.76
N ALA A 576 -17.09 16.17 -8.04
CA ALA A 576 -16.83 16.07 -6.61
C ALA A 576 -15.32 16.15 -6.30
N ALA A 577 -14.46 15.59 -7.15
CA ALA A 577 -13.01 15.73 -6.98
C ALA A 577 -12.53 17.18 -7.20
N ALA A 578 -13.15 17.89 -8.15
CA ALA A 578 -12.79 19.26 -8.50
C ALA A 578 -13.44 20.35 -7.62
N ALA A 579 -14.45 20.02 -6.80
CA ALA A 579 -15.21 21.02 -6.07
C ALA A 579 -14.36 21.74 -4.99
N PRO A 580 -14.43 23.09 -4.90
CA PRO A 580 -13.51 23.89 -4.10
C PRO A 580 -13.81 23.85 -2.60
N THR A 581 -15.06 23.60 -2.21
CA THR A 581 -15.47 23.56 -0.79
C THR A 581 -15.98 22.17 -0.37
N ALA A 582 -15.81 21.84 0.92
CA ALA A 582 -16.32 20.58 1.47
C ALA A 582 -17.84 20.46 1.34
N ALA A 583 -18.58 21.56 1.53
CA ALA A 583 -20.04 21.60 1.37
C ALA A 583 -20.49 21.28 -0.06
N GLN A 584 -19.81 21.84 -1.07
CA GLN A 584 -20.10 21.52 -2.48
C GLN A 584 -19.74 20.07 -2.82
N ARG A 585 -18.61 19.56 -2.32
CA ARG A 585 -18.23 18.15 -2.51
C ARG A 585 -19.25 17.19 -1.90
N ALA A 586 -19.68 17.45 -0.67
CA ALA A 586 -20.73 16.69 -0.01
C ALA A 586 -22.03 16.73 -0.81
N GLY A 587 -22.40 17.90 -1.34
CA GLY A 587 -23.58 18.04 -2.17
C GLY A 587 -23.53 17.26 -3.50
N ILE A 588 -22.38 17.21 -4.17
CA ILE A 588 -22.24 16.43 -5.41
C ILE A 588 -22.26 14.92 -5.12
N ARG A 589 -21.63 14.49 -4.02
CA ARG A 589 -21.69 13.09 -3.56
C ARG A 589 -23.12 12.66 -3.25
N LEU A 590 -23.92 13.57 -2.70
CA LEU A 590 -25.34 13.33 -2.43
C LEU A 590 -26.15 13.04 -3.69
N ARG A 591 -25.96 13.84 -4.74
CA ARG A 591 -26.58 13.59 -6.05
C ARG A 591 -26.16 12.24 -6.62
N MET A 592 -24.87 11.94 -6.56
CA MET A 592 -24.32 10.67 -7.04
C MET A 592 -24.93 9.46 -6.31
N ALA A 593 -25.09 9.56 -4.99
CA ALA A 593 -25.65 8.48 -4.16
C ALA A 593 -27.12 8.17 -4.48
N GLN A 594 -27.92 9.22 -4.68
CA GLN A 594 -29.32 9.06 -5.10
C GLN A 594 -29.46 8.42 -6.48
N ILE A 595 -28.51 8.68 -7.38
CA ILE A 595 -28.50 8.06 -8.71
C ILE A 595 -28.01 6.60 -8.63
N ALA A 596 -27.02 6.32 -7.77
CA ALA A 596 -26.32 5.05 -7.76
C ALA A 596 -27.03 3.93 -7.00
N ALA A 597 -27.65 4.19 -5.83
CA ALA A 597 -28.29 3.11 -5.04
C ALA A 597 -29.20 3.53 -3.86
N GLY A 598 -29.14 4.78 -3.36
CA GLY A 598 -29.97 5.25 -2.23
C GLY A 598 -29.22 6.06 -1.17
N VAL A 599 -29.97 6.73 -0.27
CA VAL A 599 -29.42 7.56 0.81
C VAL A 599 -30.00 7.12 2.16
N ALA A 600 -29.13 6.97 3.16
CA ALA A 600 -29.52 6.77 4.55
C ALA A 600 -29.11 7.98 5.40
N VAL A 601 -30.00 8.44 6.27
CA VAL A 601 -29.74 9.54 7.20
C VAL A 601 -29.93 9.03 8.62
N ILE A 602 -28.85 9.06 9.40
CA ILE A 602 -28.85 8.74 10.83
C ILE A 602 -28.95 10.07 11.59
N ARG A 603 -30.01 10.24 12.38
CA ARG A 603 -30.18 11.41 13.25
C ARG A 603 -30.01 11.01 14.71
N THR A 604 -29.11 11.68 15.42
CA THR A 604 -28.82 11.42 16.84
C THR A 604 -28.97 12.70 17.66
N GLY A 605 -29.59 12.59 18.84
CA GLY A 605 -29.75 13.69 19.78
C GLY A 605 -29.10 13.41 21.14
N PRO A 606 -28.91 14.44 21.97
CA PRO A 606 -28.31 14.30 23.28
C PRO A 606 -29.16 13.42 24.19
N ALA A 607 -28.54 12.52 24.94
CA ALA A 607 -29.24 11.73 25.95
C ALA A 607 -29.72 12.65 27.09
N PRO A 608 -30.78 12.28 27.83
CA PRO A 608 -31.27 13.10 28.93
C PRO A 608 -30.17 13.39 29.97
N GLY A 609 -29.79 14.66 30.11
CA GLY A 609 -28.71 15.08 31.01
C GLY A 609 -27.28 14.91 30.46
N GLU A 610 -27.12 14.54 29.19
CA GLU A 610 -25.82 14.51 28.52
C GLU A 610 -25.29 15.94 28.30
N PRO A 611 -24.07 16.25 28.74
CA PRO A 611 -23.44 17.54 28.46
C PRO A 611 -23.24 17.76 26.94
N GLU A 612 -23.41 19.01 26.48
CA GLU A 612 -23.30 19.39 25.06
C GLU A 612 -21.94 19.01 24.44
N ASP A 613 -20.86 19.15 25.20
CA ASP A 613 -19.50 18.79 24.76
C ASP A 613 -19.32 17.27 24.59
N VAL A 614 -19.94 16.47 25.46
CA VAL A 614 -19.96 15.00 25.37
C VAL A 614 -20.80 14.56 24.16
N PHE A 615 -21.97 15.16 23.96
CA PHE A 615 -22.80 14.89 22.79
C PHE A 615 -22.09 15.24 21.49
N ARG A 616 -21.45 16.42 21.43
CA ARG A 616 -20.67 16.86 20.26
C ARG A 616 -19.51 15.90 19.95
N MET A 617 -18.85 15.35 20.98
CA MET A 617 -17.82 14.33 20.83
C MET A 617 -18.40 13.03 20.26
N ARG A 618 -19.54 12.55 20.79
CA ARG A 618 -20.24 11.36 20.28
C ARG A 618 -20.65 11.51 18.82
N LEU A 619 -21.20 12.67 18.45
CA LEU A 619 -21.58 13.00 17.06
C LEU A 619 -20.37 13.00 16.11
N ASP A 620 -19.24 13.58 16.54
CA ASP A 620 -17.99 13.59 15.75
C ASP A 620 -17.42 12.17 15.55
N VAL A 621 -17.43 11.35 16.61
CA VAL A 621 -16.99 9.95 16.54
C VAL A 621 -17.86 9.16 15.57
N LEU A 622 -19.19 9.30 15.65
CA LEU A 622 -20.11 8.61 14.74
C LEU A 622 -19.94 9.07 13.29
N SER A 623 -19.72 10.36 13.07
CA SER A 623 -19.45 10.93 11.75
C SER A 623 -18.12 10.44 11.15
N ARG A 624 -17.10 10.23 11.98
CA ARG A 624 -15.81 9.65 11.56
C ARG A 624 -15.93 8.17 11.20
N ALA A 625 -16.67 7.40 12.01
CA ALA A 625 -16.95 6.00 11.70
C ALA A 625 -17.71 5.85 10.37
N ARG A 626 -18.68 6.74 10.11
CA ARG A 626 -19.34 6.85 8.80
C ARG A 626 -18.34 7.08 7.66
N ASP A 627 -17.39 7.99 7.80
CA ASP A 627 -16.39 8.27 6.76
C ASP A 627 -15.43 7.10 6.51
N ALA A 628 -15.10 6.33 7.54
CA ALA A 628 -14.21 5.16 7.43
C ALA A 628 -14.92 3.92 6.85
N MET A 629 -16.25 3.89 6.91
CA MET A 629 -17.07 2.73 6.54
C MET A 629 -16.84 2.20 5.11
N PRO A 630 -16.80 3.03 4.06
CA PRO A 630 -16.62 2.52 2.70
C PRO A 630 -15.28 1.81 2.52
N ALA A 631 -14.22 2.37 3.11
CA ALA A 631 -12.89 1.76 3.04
C ALA A 631 -12.82 0.45 3.82
N LEU A 632 -13.56 0.34 4.93
CA LEU A 632 -13.69 -0.90 5.68
C LEU A 632 -14.44 -1.99 4.89
N ILE A 633 -15.53 -1.62 4.19
CA ILE A 633 -16.30 -2.55 3.36
C ILE A 633 -15.49 -3.04 2.15
N ASP A 634 -14.69 -2.16 1.55
CA ASP A 634 -13.92 -2.45 0.33
C ASP A 634 -12.60 -3.19 0.62
N GLN A 635 -11.85 -2.77 1.65
CA GLN A 635 -10.51 -3.27 1.94
C GLN A 635 -10.45 -4.24 3.12
N GLY A 636 -11.55 -4.38 3.87
CA GLY A 636 -11.62 -5.29 5.01
C GLY A 636 -10.90 -4.79 6.27
N PHE A 637 -10.72 -5.72 7.20
CA PHE A 637 -10.16 -5.48 8.52
C PHE A 637 -9.09 -6.52 8.87
N MET A 638 -8.38 -6.27 9.97
CA MET A 638 -7.36 -7.16 10.53
C MET A 638 -7.42 -7.18 12.06
N ALA A 639 -6.66 -8.09 12.68
CA ALA A 639 -6.41 -8.08 14.11
C ALA A 639 -5.85 -6.71 14.56
N GLY A 640 -6.58 -6.04 15.44
CA GLY A 640 -6.27 -4.68 15.88
C GLY A 640 -5.29 -4.64 17.05
N GLY A 641 -5.28 -3.53 17.78
CA GLY A 641 -4.45 -3.39 18.99
C GLY A 641 -2.95 -3.50 18.70
N GLY A 642 -2.52 -3.15 17.49
CA GLY A 642 -1.14 -3.27 17.04
C GLY A 642 -0.63 -4.70 16.84
N ALA A 643 -1.46 -5.74 17.04
CA ALA A 643 -1.05 -7.14 16.93
C ALA A 643 -0.50 -7.46 15.52
N VAL A 644 -1.23 -7.04 14.48
CA VAL A 644 -0.78 -7.25 13.09
C VAL A 644 0.49 -6.46 12.75
N LEU A 645 0.67 -5.27 13.34
CA LEU A 645 1.87 -4.46 13.14
C LEU A 645 3.10 -5.10 13.82
N ARG A 646 2.90 -5.72 15.00
CA ARG A 646 3.93 -6.53 15.66
C ARG A 646 4.32 -7.74 14.79
N ASP A 647 3.35 -8.49 14.28
CA ASP A 647 3.63 -9.67 13.44
C ASP A 647 4.39 -9.28 12.18
N LEU A 648 3.99 -8.17 11.58
CA LEU A 648 4.69 -7.58 10.44
C LEU A 648 6.11 -7.12 10.81
N ALA A 649 6.32 -6.53 11.99
CA ALA A 649 7.65 -6.19 12.48
C ALA A 649 8.56 -7.43 12.58
N THR A 650 8.06 -8.51 13.17
CA THR A 650 8.78 -9.78 13.34
C THR A 650 9.14 -10.40 11.99
N TYR A 651 8.24 -10.31 10.99
CA TYR A 651 8.53 -10.77 9.63
C TYR A 651 9.78 -10.10 9.04
N PHE A 652 9.98 -8.79 9.25
CA PHE A 652 11.17 -8.09 8.74
C PHE A 652 12.46 -8.43 9.47
N VAL A 653 12.40 -8.96 10.71
CA VAL A 653 13.57 -9.38 11.50
C VAL A 653 13.90 -10.86 11.32
N GLY A 654 12.93 -11.70 10.91
CA GLY A 654 13.18 -13.10 10.56
C GLY A 654 14.05 -13.31 9.31
N GLY A 655 14.32 -12.24 8.54
CA GLY A 655 15.22 -12.22 7.38
C GLY A 655 16.65 -11.76 7.70
N ASP A 656 17.36 -11.19 6.72
CA ASP A 656 18.69 -10.60 6.90
C ASP A 656 18.57 -9.15 7.42
N PRO A 657 19.01 -8.84 8.66
CA PRO A 657 18.79 -7.54 9.27
C PRO A 657 19.57 -6.43 8.55
N SER A 658 18.84 -5.47 7.99
CA SER A 658 19.35 -4.22 7.42
C SER A 658 19.00 -3.01 8.29
N PRO A 659 19.71 -1.87 8.13
CA PRO A 659 19.34 -0.62 8.79
C PRO A 659 17.88 -0.22 8.58
N ALA A 660 17.33 -0.41 7.37
CA ALA A 660 15.92 -0.11 7.07
C ALA A 660 14.95 -1.06 7.78
N THR A 661 15.24 -2.38 7.78
CA THR A 661 14.41 -3.34 8.53
C THR A 661 14.47 -3.11 10.05
N THR A 662 15.58 -2.58 10.57
CA THR A 662 15.71 -2.18 11.98
C THR A 662 14.81 -0.98 12.30
N VAL A 663 14.79 0.02 11.41
CA VAL A 663 13.87 1.18 11.53
C VAL A 663 12.42 0.72 11.46
N LEU A 664 12.08 -0.15 10.51
CA LEU A 664 10.72 -0.69 10.37
C LEU A 664 10.31 -1.54 11.57
N PHE A 665 11.17 -2.43 12.05
CA PHE A 665 10.89 -3.23 13.25
C PHE A 665 10.56 -2.33 14.43
N LYS A 666 11.39 -1.30 14.69
CA LYS A 666 11.16 -0.39 15.80
C LYS A 666 9.89 0.45 15.62
N GLY A 667 9.61 0.91 14.40
CA GLY A 667 8.38 1.62 14.08
C GLY A 667 7.13 0.78 14.27
N LEU A 668 7.06 -0.37 13.59
CA LEU A 668 5.87 -1.23 13.52
C LEU A 668 5.55 -1.91 14.85
N SER A 669 6.55 -2.25 15.67
CA SER A 669 6.33 -2.85 16.99
C SER A 669 5.92 -1.84 18.07
N GLU A 670 6.19 -0.54 17.89
CA GLU A 670 5.99 0.48 18.93
C GLU A 670 4.53 0.61 19.41
N PRO A 671 3.48 0.60 18.54
CA PRO A 671 2.10 0.65 19.01
C PRO A 671 1.74 -0.49 19.96
N PHE A 672 2.09 -1.73 19.58
CA PHE A 672 1.85 -2.91 20.41
C PHE A 672 2.69 -2.88 21.70
N ALA A 673 3.95 -2.43 21.62
CA ALA A 673 4.82 -2.32 22.79
C ALA A 673 4.26 -1.36 23.85
N ARG A 674 3.59 -0.27 23.44
CA ARG A 674 2.91 0.65 24.37
C ARG A 674 1.72 0.00 25.05
N PHE A 675 0.91 -0.73 24.29
CA PHE A 675 -0.21 -1.50 24.82
C PHE A 675 0.23 -2.59 25.79
N ALA A 676 1.34 -3.28 25.50
CA ALA A 676 1.95 -4.21 26.43
C ALA A 676 2.44 -3.48 27.70
N ALA A 677 3.05 -2.31 27.56
CA ALA A 677 3.53 -1.52 28.69
C ALA A 677 2.39 -1.02 29.60
N ASP A 678 1.24 -0.66 29.04
CA ASP A 678 0.03 -0.32 29.79
C ASP A 678 -0.47 -1.50 30.64
N CYS A 679 -0.19 -2.74 30.20
CA CYS A 679 -0.45 -3.96 30.96
C CYS A 679 0.70 -4.35 31.91
N GLY A 680 1.73 -3.51 32.04
CA GLY A 680 2.92 -3.80 32.86
C GLY A 680 3.85 -4.87 32.26
N LEU A 681 3.76 -5.12 30.95
CA LEU A 681 4.53 -6.14 30.24
C LEU A 681 5.57 -5.50 29.32
N THR A 682 6.72 -6.16 29.17
CA THR A 682 7.65 -5.91 28.06
C THR A 682 7.18 -6.66 26.82
N LEU A 683 7.66 -6.27 25.63
CA LEU A 683 7.31 -6.93 24.37
C LEU A 683 7.52 -8.45 24.44
N ASP A 684 8.71 -8.91 24.84
CA ASP A 684 9.02 -10.34 24.97
C ASP A 684 8.10 -11.07 25.96
N ARG A 685 7.66 -10.41 27.04
CA ARG A 685 6.75 -11.00 28.02
C ARG A 685 5.33 -11.06 27.51
N ALA A 686 4.90 -10.08 26.71
CA ALA A 686 3.62 -10.11 26.03
C ALA A 686 3.60 -11.23 24.99
N ASP A 687 4.65 -11.39 24.19
CA ASP A 687 4.75 -12.46 23.20
C ASP A 687 4.79 -13.84 23.84
N ALA A 688 5.51 -14.01 24.94
CA ALA A 688 5.49 -15.26 25.72
C ALA A 688 4.11 -15.56 26.32
N ALA A 689 3.39 -14.53 26.80
CA ALA A 689 2.03 -14.70 27.33
C ALA A 689 1.04 -15.10 26.23
N ILE A 690 1.18 -14.53 25.03
CA ILE A 690 0.35 -14.85 23.86
C ILE A 690 0.62 -16.28 23.39
N ALA A 691 1.89 -16.65 23.23
CA ALA A 691 2.27 -18.01 22.81
C ALA A 691 1.82 -19.11 23.80
N ALA A 692 1.56 -18.76 25.06
CA ALA A 692 1.08 -19.69 26.07
C ALA A 692 -0.44 -19.98 26.00
N VAL A 693 -1.20 -19.22 25.20
CA VAL A 693 -2.65 -19.36 25.05
C VAL A 693 -2.97 -19.79 23.63
N THR A 694 -3.66 -20.93 23.48
CA THR A 694 -4.08 -21.43 22.16
C THR A 694 -4.96 -20.42 21.45
N ASP A 695 -4.74 -20.24 20.15
CA ASP A 695 -5.45 -19.30 19.25
C ASP A 695 -5.30 -17.81 19.59
N ALA A 696 -4.59 -17.46 20.66
CA ALA A 696 -4.28 -16.07 20.96
C ALA A 696 -3.25 -15.52 19.98
N ASN A 697 -3.57 -14.37 19.38
CA ASN A 697 -2.67 -13.65 18.49
C ASN A 697 -2.44 -12.19 18.93
N GLY A 698 -3.02 -11.75 20.04
CA GLY A 698 -2.78 -10.42 20.58
C GLY A 698 -3.16 -10.28 22.04
N LEU A 699 -3.17 -9.04 22.53
CA LEU A 699 -3.47 -8.69 23.91
C LEU A 699 -4.66 -7.75 23.96
N ASP A 700 -5.69 -8.10 24.73
CA ASP A 700 -6.72 -7.14 25.09
C ASP A 700 -6.22 -6.26 26.22
N VAL A 701 -5.82 -5.03 25.88
CA VAL A 701 -5.25 -4.05 26.83
C VAL A 701 -6.21 -3.68 27.95
N ARG A 702 -7.52 -3.80 27.72
CA ARG A 702 -8.55 -3.48 28.72
C ARG A 702 -8.55 -4.48 29.86
N THR A 703 -8.20 -5.73 29.57
CA THR A 703 -8.22 -6.84 30.52
C THR A 703 -6.82 -7.37 30.87
N GLY A 704 -5.80 -7.00 30.08
CA GLY A 704 -4.44 -7.51 30.16
C GLY A 704 -4.30 -8.97 29.77
N ARG A 705 -5.27 -9.55 29.02
CA ARG A 705 -5.31 -10.98 28.70
C ARG A 705 -4.97 -11.27 27.23
N PRO A 706 -4.22 -12.33 26.94
CA PRO A 706 -4.07 -12.82 25.58
C PRO A 706 -5.40 -13.30 25.01
N VAL A 707 -5.72 -12.89 23.78
CA VAL A 707 -6.97 -13.24 23.10
C VAL A 707 -6.76 -13.43 21.60
N ALA A 708 -7.68 -14.13 20.95
CA ALA A 708 -7.88 -14.04 19.51
C ALA A 708 -8.52 -12.68 19.19
N MET A 709 -7.75 -11.75 18.64
CA MET A 709 -8.11 -10.33 18.56
C MET A 709 -9.42 -10.11 17.78
N ALA A 710 -9.56 -10.77 16.63
CA ALA A 710 -10.76 -10.65 15.78
C ALA A 710 -12.02 -11.19 16.48
N GLU A 711 -11.93 -12.34 17.13
CA GLU A 711 -13.04 -12.93 17.88
C GLU A 711 -13.43 -12.08 19.09
N ALA A 712 -12.45 -11.45 19.73
CA ALA A 712 -12.66 -10.48 20.81
C ALA A 712 -13.19 -9.12 20.33
N GLY A 713 -13.41 -8.93 19.02
CA GLY A 713 -13.87 -7.66 18.44
C GLY A 713 -12.82 -6.54 18.49
N ILE A 714 -11.54 -6.87 18.62
CA ILE A 714 -10.42 -5.92 18.62
C ILE A 714 -9.80 -5.96 17.23
N ILE A 715 -10.27 -5.07 16.37
CA ILE A 715 -9.96 -5.08 14.94
C ILE A 715 -9.71 -3.66 14.43
N ASP A 716 -8.83 -3.56 13.45
CA ASP A 716 -8.49 -2.30 12.80
C ASP A 716 -8.78 -2.39 11.29
N SER A 717 -9.18 -1.28 10.68
CA SER A 717 -9.36 -1.19 9.22
C SER A 717 -8.02 -1.31 8.50
N VAL A 718 -7.96 -2.13 7.44
CA VAL A 718 -6.76 -2.26 6.59
C VAL A 718 -6.36 -0.92 5.99
N ALA A 719 -7.34 -0.12 5.55
CA ALA A 719 -7.09 1.20 4.97
C ALA A 719 -6.38 2.14 5.96
N VAL A 720 -6.80 2.12 7.23
CA VAL A 720 -6.20 2.93 8.30
C VAL A 720 -4.80 2.45 8.62
N LEU A 721 -4.57 1.14 8.73
CA LEU A 721 -3.24 0.56 8.98
C LEU A 721 -2.26 0.88 7.85
N VAL A 722 -2.68 0.70 6.59
CA VAL A 722 -1.88 1.05 5.41
C VAL A 722 -1.55 2.54 5.39
N GLY A 723 -2.54 3.40 5.68
CA GLY A 723 -2.36 4.84 5.80
C GLY A 723 -1.34 5.21 6.87
N ALA A 724 -1.45 4.62 8.06
CA ALA A 724 -0.57 4.89 9.18
C ALA A 724 0.87 4.46 8.90
N VAL A 725 1.08 3.25 8.35
CA VAL A 725 2.41 2.74 7.99
C VAL A 725 3.03 3.57 6.87
N THR A 726 2.28 3.86 5.81
CA THR A 726 2.75 4.67 4.68
C THR A 726 3.09 6.08 5.14
N GLY A 727 2.24 6.68 5.98
CA GLY A 727 2.42 7.99 6.57
C GLY A 727 3.70 8.05 7.42
N ALA A 728 3.87 7.12 8.36
CA ALA A 728 5.06 7.08 9.22
C ALA A 728 6.36 6.92 8.42
N ILE A 729 6.38 6.04 7.41
CA ILE A 729 7.52 5.84 6.53
C ILE A 729 7.80 7.10 5.69
N ALA A 730 6.76 7.71 5.11
CA ALA A 730 6.92 8.95 4.35
C ALA A 730 7.49 10.08 5.21
N THR A 731 6.97 10.27 6.43
CA THR A 731 7.47 11.27 7.38
C THR A 731 8.92 11.00 7.79
N THR A 732 9.29 9.74 8.01
CA THR A 732 10.69 9.35 8.29
C THR A 732 11.61 9.65 7.12
N ARG A 733 11.14 9.43 5.89
CA ARG A 733 11.87 9.74 4.65
C ARG A 733 12.01 11.24 4.43
N GLU A 734 10.99 12.03 4.76
CA GLU A 734 11.05 13.51 4.77
C GLU A 734 12.09 13.99 5.78
N PHE A 735 12.10 13.45 7.00
CA PHE A 735 13.11 13.76 8.02
C PHE A 735 14.53 13.45 7.54
N LEU A 736 14.76 12.27 6.96
CA LEU A 736 16.07 11.87 6.43
C LEU A 736 16.55 12.73 5.25
N ALA A 737 15.64 13.43 4.57
CA ALA A 737 15.99 14.35 3.48
C ALA A 737 16.48 15.72 3.98
N LEU A 738 16.35 16.01 5.28
CA LEU A 738 16.89 17.20 5.93
C LEU A 738 18.37 17.03 6.31
N ALA A 739 18.89 15.79 6.28
CA ALA A 739 20.30 15.43 6.47
C ALA A 739 21.08 15.60 5.17
#